data_AF-A0A8C2FSD4-F1
#
_entry.id   AF-A0A8C2FSD4-F1
#
_cell.length_a   1.000
_cell.length_b   1.000
_cell.length_c   1.000
_cell.angle_alpha   90.00
_cell.angle_beta   90.00
_cell.angle_gamma   90.00
#
_symmetry.space_group_name_H-M   'P 1'
#
loop_
_entity.id
_entity.type
_entity.pdbx_description
1 polymer ?
#
loop_
_entity_poly.entity_id
_entity_poly.type
_entity_poly.pdbx_seq_one_letter_code
_entity_poly.pdbx_strand_id
1 'polypeptide(L)'
;MIIIQQYYMVISSKHFQKQASSLAQMTISTALLSCDMFPVVEQLPTITAQTLGSFIALPFDENFLFKCEAKGNPRPTYRWTKDGMDFDPHKDPRLIKEESSGTFVIPNTKGKVKYQGKYRCYASNKLGTAISEESEFIVPVVPKFPKEKTEPVVVTEGDSVVLECDPPQGTPPWQMYWMTNDLQHIEQNERVSMGLNGNLYFSNTLLSDSHDDYCCFASFSRIRTIVQKPPMALRVKPIQKRKPNILMPSSHSTTYLKKGEELELECIAEGLPTPAVEWIKMLDSLPKRTQIKNYGKLLTIPNLTDQDEGKYMCKAKNDLGEAVHHFHVIVEEPPSWQEEPVKSQLAEIGSDIHIKCSAKGKPQPTITWKRNGQPLDDFPSTNYKMLDDRIIILRAEQKDTAVYQCEASNKHGTLLVNTNVLVMNHPPLILTPNYLEYATMLDKSVIMDCKVFSSPPATINWRREDPEGSLDGERYSLLKNGSLQIHKVEMEDMGQYKCLANNSEGTMSLTTELFIKDSTRIVKPPQDMKVKRGSIAELECQVECDPTLRKELEILWMKDGMNILSNFSEGYFTDDGILQIVNVSHSDQGNYTCVVRTSLDQDTASAYITVLDVPDPPVQLKLTDLKDRSVRLQWVAASDHNSPITEFIIQYEENHWEPEKWKEILRVAGSQFSAPLTLYGHINYQFRVIAVNAIPDRNPENIKIEGHLPHQMDISWEPLLPVEHNGPSLEYKLSYRLLGVEDSWKEQMVKRHSFVVRDTPTFVPYEVKIQAFNRHGWAPEPRVVTGYSGEDLPLAAPEDVSVEVLNCTMLRVSWSPVPQSTLRGHLGGYTVHWWQTQSLLTSKRIPSERQSLTISGNRSHTMVPGLKPFSEYSLTVNIFNQRGNGPSSSPISFTTPQGVPEQPPILRATNFQKDSITLVWAPPHETNGFLMGYLLQYQTGNETLGELKSVNISAPDTTKWVLRDLQEDNWYKFYLSACTQVGCGSAISEEGGTVSEACKPTDNEIHSLLFSLWIFICSPFINLTLSTFLTFQSVAFHYHRYHLFLLGCGLTLSGYAVIPSGDGIWQLSEALNTSKGFHLVEGLSPGTVYTVRLQASHRVDVPSIFEEVFKTRKGEKLENLALPSKQLMASQEWFVVMMCTVALLTLLVLIGCFVLKNKGGKYAAEFDSFFLLFDSDNDEKPLKSSHQLFTDIKADDSSEDSSVMSEDDDCEFNEDGSFIGEYSGYKRRVSTEVNGHAPVTS
;
A
#
# COMPACT_ATOMS: atom_id res chain seq x y z
N MET A 1 25.84 16.37 28.93
CA MET A 1 24.96 15.73 27.94
C MET A 1 23.86 14.90 28.60
N ILE A 2 24.16 13.81 29.33
CA ILE A 2 23.15 12.87 29.89
C ILE A 2 22.01 13.57 30.67
N ILE A 3 22.32 14.47 31.61
CA ILE A 3 21.30 15.14 32.45
C ILE A 3 20.38 16.07 31.63
N ILE A 4 20.92 16.73 30.59
CA ILE A 4 20.13 17.61 29.71
C ILE A 4 19.22 16.79 28.79
N GLN A 5 19.67 15.62 28.32
CA GLN A 5 18.78 14.69 27.61
C GLN A 5 17.70 14.09 28.52
N GLN A 6 17.99 13.80 29.79
CA GLN A 6 16.98 13.27 30.71
C GLN A 6 15.86 14.26 31.02
N TYR A 7 16.11 15.57 31.10
CA TYR A 7 15.05 16.57 31.24
C TYR A 7 14.21 16.75 29.97
N TYR A 8 14.82 16.64 28.77
CA TYR A 8 14.08 16.68 27.51
C TYR A 8 13.34 15.37 27.15
N MET A 9 13.57 14.27 27.88
CA MET A 9 12.87 12.99 27.66
C MET A 9 11.64 12.76 28.57
N VAL A 10 11.24 13.75 29.37
CA VAL A 10 10.02 13.68 30.21
C VAL A 10 8.86 14.49 29.62
N ILE A 11 9.13 15.46 28.73
CA ILE A 11 8.09 16.23 28.00
C ILE A 11 8.01 15.73 26.55
N SER A 12 7.72 14.43 26.37
CA SER A 12 7.58 13.80 25.04
C SER A 12 6.76 12.49 25.08
N SER A 13 5.60 12.50 25.75
CA SER A 13 4.75 11.30 25.86
C SER A 13 3.23 11.56 26.00
N LYS A 14 2.70 12.60 25.36
CA LYS A 14 1.30 12.71 24.89
C LYS A 14 1.13 13.90 23.94
N HIS A 15 0.14 13.81 23.04
CA HIS A 15 -0.28 14.81 22.05
C HIS A 15 0.82 15.39 21.13
N PHE A 16 1.09 14.69 20.02
CA PHE A 16 1.34 15.36 18.73
C PHE A 16 1.06 14.40 17.55
N GLN A 17 -0.23 14.27 17.16
CA GLN A 17 -0.60 13.51 15.95
C GLN A 17 -1.97 13.92 15.35
N LYS A 18 -2.10 15.17 14.87
CA LYS A 18 -3.04 15.57 13.80
C LYS A 18 -2.63 16.93 13.22
N GLN A 19 -3.17 17.26 12.05
CA GLN A 19 -2.98 18.50 11.27
C GLN A 19 -1.52 18.85 10.90
N ALA A 20 -1.11 18.39 9.71
CA ALA A 20 0.00 18.94 8.95
C ALA A 20 -0.53 19.42 7.58
N SER A 21 -1.29 20.53 7.55
CA SER A 21 -1.99 20.97 6.32
C SER A 21 -2.36 22.46 6.23
N SER A 22 -1.60 23.39 6.83
CA SER A 22 -1.73 24.83 6.48
C SER A 22 -0.54 25.69 6.96
N LEU A 23 0.58 25.71 6.20
CA LEU A 23 1.56 26.81 6.20
C LEU A 23 2.59 26.69 5.05
N ALA A 24 2.10 26.47 3.83
CA ALA A 24 2.92 26.39 2.61
C ALA A 24 3.00 27.73 1.85
N GLN A 25 2.94 28.87 2.55
CA GLN A 25 3.18 30.21 1.99
C GLN A 25 3.38 31.26 3.10
N MET A 26 4.64 31.51 3.48
CA MET A 26 5.13 32.86 3.79
C MET A 26 6.62 32.94 3.46
N THR A 27 7.04 34.06 2.91
CA THR A 27 8.34 34.21 2.24
C THR A 27 9.51 34.46 3.19
N ILE A 28 10.71 34.29 2.65
CA ILE A 28 12.00 34.51 3.33
C ILE A 28 12.03 35.88 4.01
N SER A 29 12.25 35.89 5.32
CA SER A 29 12.75 37.04 6.06
C SER A 29 13.64 36.54 7.21
N THR A 30 14.94 36.56 6.96
CA THR A 30 15.97 36.14 7.92
C THR A 30 16.15 37.20 9.01
N ALA A 31 15.24 37.19 9.98
CA ALA A 31 15.44 37.88 11.25
C ALA A 31 16.51 37.12 12.06
N LEU A 32 17.56 37.81 12.50
CA LEU A 32 18.66 37.18 13.23
C LEU A 32 18.25 36.83 14.67
N LEU A 33 17.88 35.57 14.89
CA LEU A 33 18.12 34.94 16.20
C LEU A 33 19.56 34.40 16.20
N SER A 34 20.41 35.02 17.01
CA SER A 34 21.83 34.72 17.11
C SER A 34 22.05 33.30 17.62
N CYS A 35 22.53 32.41 16.75
CA CYS A 35 23.04 31.08 17.13
C CYS A 35 24.48 31.14 17.67
N ASP A 36 24.89 32.31 18.18
CA ASP A 36 26.16 32.54 18.87
C ASP A 36 25.99 32.28 20.37
N MET A 37 27.01 31.70 20.99
CA MET A 37 27.07 31.33 22.41
C MET A 37 26.14 30.19 22.88
N PHE A 38 26.00 29.13 22.09
CA PHE A 38 26.19 27.81 22.72
C PHE A 38 27.70 27.58 22.89
N PRO A 39 28.25 27.48 24.11
CA PRO A 39 29.66 27.22 24.30
C PRO A 39 30.02 25.86 23.70
N VAL A 40 31.09 25.81 22.92
CA VAL A 40 31.61 24.58 22.31
C VAL A 40 32.10 23.66 23.42
N VAL A 41 31.23 22.75 23.87
CA VAL A 41 31.45 21.94 25.09
C VAL A 41 32.72 21.12 24.94
N GLU A 42 33.71 21.45 25.75
CA GLU A 42 35.01 20.78 25.73
C GLU A 42 34.87 19.37 26.32
N GLN A 43 35.50 18.38 25.68
CA GLN A 43 35.32 16.97 26.01
C GLN A 43 36.68 16.25 26.05
N LEU A 44 36.97 15.63 27.21
CA LEU A 44 38.14 14.79 27.43
C LEU A 44 38.24 13.65 26.40
N PRO A 45 39.45 13.25 25.99
CA PRO A 45 39.63 12.17 25.03
C PRO A 45 39.15 10.85 25.63
N THR A 46 38.39 10.09 24.86
CA THR A 46 37.83 8.79 25.26
C THR A 46 38.11 7.79 24.16
N ILE A 47 38.89 6.75 24.44
CA ILE A 47 39.21 5.68 23.47
C ILE A 47 37.93 4.88 23.19
N THR A 48 37.57 4.77 21.91
CA THR A 48 36.39 4.05 21.42
C THR A 48 36.71 2.71 20.79
N ALA A 49 37.96 2.49 20.36
CA ALA A 49 38.44 1.18 19.93
C ALA A 49 39.95 1.04 20.14
N GLN A 50 40.38 -0.16 20.53
CA GLN A 50 41.77 -0.53 20.78
C GLN A 50 42.01 -2.00 20.40
N THR A 51 43.25 -2.39 20.12
CA THR A 51 43.68 -3.80 20.16
C THR A 51 43.74 -4.29 21.62
N LEU A 52 43.59 -5.60 21.85
CA LEU A 52 43.61 -6.24 23.17
C LEU A 52 44.45 -7.51 23.17
N GLY A 53 45.23 -7.75 24.23
CA GLY A 53 45.94 -9.00 24.50
C GLY A 53 47.18 -9.26 23.62
N SER A 54 47.65 -10.51 23.63
CA SER A 54 48.86 -10.94 22.90
C SER A 54 48.52 -11.65 21.59
N PHE A 55 49.11 -11.19 20.48
CA PHE A 55 49.00 -11.77 19.14
C PHE A 55 50.29 -12.49 18.73
N ILE A 56 50.17 -13.71 18.19
CA ILE A 56 51.29 -14.47 17.64
C ILE A 56 51.22 -14.41 16.10
N ALA A 57 52.23 -13.83 15.48
CA ALA A 57 52.34 -13.72 14.03
C ALA A 57 52.35 -15.11 13.35
N LEU A 58 51.42 -15.35 12.43
CA LEU A 58 51.40 -16.56 11.63
C LEU A 58 52.47 -16.52 10.51
N PRO A 59 52.96 -17.68 10.02
CA PRO A 59 54.04 -17.75 9.02
C PRO A 59 53.58 -17.51 7.58
N PHE A 60 52.39 -16.96 7.40
CA PHE A 60 51.79 -16.57 6.13
C PHE A 60 51.80 -15.04 6.00
N ASP A 61 51.55 -14.52 4.79
CA ASP A 61 51.76 -13.10 4.48
C ASP A 61 50.56 -12.21 4.93
N GLU A 62 50.13 -12.39 6.19
CA GLU A 62 49.00 -11.66 6.80
C GLU A 62 49.39 -10.26 7.29
N ASN A 63 48.42 -9.36 7.41
CA ASN A 63 48.61 -8.00 7.92
C ASN A 63 48.02 -7.88 9.33
N PHE A 64 48.77 -7.34 10.30
CA PHE A 64 48.27 -7.13 11.67
C PHE A 64 47.96 -5.67 11.96
N LEU A 65 46.85 -5.41 12.66
CA LEU A 65 46.31 -4.08 12.93
C LEU A 65 46.45 -3.70 14.41
N PHE A 66 47.24 -2.65 14.68
CA PHE A 66 47.26 -1.97 15.98
C PHE A 66 46.24 -0.83 15.94
N LYS A 67 45.03 -1.11 16.43
CA LYS A 67 43.91 -0.18 16.41
C LYS A 67 43.99 0.81 17.57
N CYS A 68 43.75 2.09 17.28
CA CYS A 68 43.54 3.12 18.30
C CYS A 68 42.64 4.25 17.76
N GLU A 69 41.40 4.32 18.22
CA GLU A 69 40.43 5.37 17.90
C GLU A 69 39.97 6.06 19.19
N ALA A 70 39.84 7.39 19.19
CA ALA A 70 39.31 8.15 20.31
C ALA A 70 38.41 9.32 19.87
N LYS A 71 37.41 9.63 20.69
CA LYS A 71 36.55 10.82 20.57
C LYS A 71 36.91 11.85 21.63
N GLY A 72 36.81 13.14 21.30
CA GLY A 72 37.07 14.26 22.21
C GLY A 72 36.91 15.58 21.47
N ASN A 73 36.80 16.68 22.23
CA ASN A 73 36.66 18.03 21.71
C ASN A 73 37.58 18.99 22.48
N PRO A 74 38.65 19.56 21.87
CA PRO A 74 39.10 19.37 20.48
C PRO A 74 39.46 17.92 20.13
N ARG A 75 39.53 17.61 18.83
CA ARG A 75 39.83 16.25 18.33
C ARG A 75 41.16 15.73 18.93
N PRO A 76 41.22 14.48 19.42
CA PRO A 76 42.45 13.94 19.99
C PRO A 76 43.59 13.77 18.98
N THR A 77 44.82 13.99 19.43
CA THR A 77 46.06 13.56 18.77
C THR A 77 46.57 12.26 19.38
N TYR A 78 47.35 11.48 18.64
CA TYR A 78 47.78 10.13 19.04
C TYR A 78 49.30 10.01 19.12
N ARG A 79 49.79 9.28 20.13
CA ARG A 79 51.17 8.74 20.18
C ARG A 79 51.14 7.28 20.64
N TRP A 80 52.20 6.53 20.33
CA TRP A 80 52.38 5.16 20.80
C TRP A 80 53.64 5.03 21.66
N THR A 81 53.66 4.03 22.53
CA THR A 81 54.89 3.49 23.13
C THR A 81 55.03 2.01 22.77
N LYS A 82 56.26 1.55 22.51
CA LYS A 82 56.64 0.15 22.38
C LYS A 82 57.60 -0.21 23.52
N ASP A 83 57.32 -1.28 24.25
CA ASP A 83 58.11 -1.78 25.39
C ASP A 83 58.39 -0.67 26.44
N GLY A 84 57.41 0.22 26.65
CA GLY A 84 57.49 1.39 27.53
C GLY A 84 58.20 2.62 26.96
N MET A 85 58.86 2.51 25.79
CA MET A 85 59.59 3.60 25.13
C MET A 85 58.73 4.24 24.02
N ASP A 86 58.87 5.54 23.74
CA ASP A 86 58.10 6.19 22.66
C ASP A 86 58.35 5.54 21.29
N PHE A 87 57.26 5.25 20.58
CA PHE A 87 57.24 4.62 19.26
C PHE A 87 56.44 5.48 18.29
N ASP A 88 57.06 5.82 17.16
CA ASP A 88 56.47 6.67 16.14
C ASP A 88 56.28 5.88 14.83
N PRO A 89 55.04 5.44 14.50
CA PRO A 89 54.75 4.76 13.25
C PRO A 89 55.12 5.58 11.99
N HIS A 90 55.10 6.91 12.07
CA HIS A 90 55.33 7.80 10.93
C HIS A 90 56.82 7.81 10.50
N LYS A 91 57.73 7.32 11.35
CA LYS A 91 59.17 7.19 11.06
C LYS A 91 59.57 5.88 10.36
N ASP A 92 58.68 4.89 10.22
CA ASP A 92 58.98 3.65 9.50
C ASP A 92 58.07 3.48 8.26
N PRO A 93 58.55 3.78 7.03
CA PRO A 93 57.73 3.77 5.82
C PRO A 93 57.27 2.37 5.37
N ARG A 94 57.57 1.32 6.16
CA ARG A 94 57.07 -0.05 5.96
C ARG A 94 55.78 -0.32 6.75
N LEU A 95 55.27 0.64 7.51
CA LEU A 95 53.99 0.56 8.21
C LEU A 95 52.93 1.33 7.43
N ILE A 96 51.72 0.80 7.35
CA ILE A 96 50.56 1.53 6.81
C ILE A 96 49.88 2.24 7.98
N LYS A 97 49.35 3.44 7.77
CA LYS A 97 48.75 4.29 8.81
C LYS A 97 47.42 4.84 8.35
N GLU A 98 46.52 5.09 9.28
CA GLU A 98 45.27 5.80 9.04
C GLU A 98 45.45 7.29 9.40
N GLU A 99 44.90 8.22 8.59
CA GLU A 99 45.11 9.67 8.80
C GLU A 99 44.15 10.29 9.83
N SER A 100 43.04 9.60 10.14
CA SER A 100 41.96 10.06 11.02
C SER A 100 42.02 9.49 12.44
N SER A 101 42.90 8.52 12.71
CA SER A 101 43.00 7.81 13.98
C SER A 101 44.47 7.58 14.37
N GLY A 102 44.72 6.90 15.50
CA GLY A 102 46.06 6.43 15.87
C GLY A 102 46.44 5.08 15.24
N THR A 103 45.60 4.51 14.39
CA THR A 103 45.72 3.12 13.92
C THR A 103 46.86 2.93 12.91
N PHE A 104 47.65 1.86 13.11
CA PHE A 104 48.69 1.46 12.16
C PHE A 104 48.69 -0.05 11.89
N VAL A 105 49.25 -0.44 10.75
CA VAL A 105 49.31 -1.81 10.23
C VAL A 105 50.76 -2.26 10.11
N ILE A 106 51.05 -3.49 10.53
CA ILE A 106 52.26 -4.22 10.16
C ILE A 106 51.92 -5.10 8.94
N PRO A 107 52.34 -4.73 7.71
CA PRO A 107 52.07 -5.54 6.53
C PRO A 107 53.03 -6.73 6.43
N ASN A 108 52.48 -7.90 6.09
CA ASN A 108 53.14 -9.22 6.08
C ASN A 108 53.87 -9.51 7.40
N THR A 109 53.23 -10.14 8.38
CA THR A 109 53.80 -10.38 9.72
C THR A 109 55.00 -11.34 9.76
N LYS A 110 55.26 -12.07 8.66
CA LYS A 110 56.27 -13.14 8.59
C LYS A 110 57.69 -12.63 8.86
N GLY A 111 58.32 -13.15 9.90
CA GLY A 111 59.71 -12.83 10.26
C GLY A 111 59.96 -11.38 10.70
N LYS A 112 58.92 -10.59 11.03
CA LYS A 112 59.02 -9.17 11.38
C LYS A 112 59.51 -8.92 12.82
N VAL A 113 60.59 -9.62 13.24
CA VAL A 113 61.11 -9.61 14.63
C VAL A 113 61.36 -8.19 15.18
N LYS A 114 61.70 -7.21 14.32
CA LYS A 114 61.81 -5.78 14.71
C LYS A 114 60.58 -5.26 15.48
N TYR A 115 59.39 -5.70 15.10
CA TYR A 115 58.12 -5.22 15.68
C TYR A 115 57.63 -6.11 16.84
N GLN A 116 58.39 -7.15 17.25
CA GLN A 116 58.06 -7.92 18.45
C GLN A 116 58.20 -7.05 19.70
N GLY A 117 57.15 -7.01 20.53
CA GLY A 117 57.11 -6.20 21.75
C GLY A 117 55.68 -5.81 22.14
N LYS A 118 55.55 -5.05 23.23
CA LYS A 118 54.27 -4.59 23.79
C LYS A 118 53.98 -3.14 23.41
N TYR A 119 52.76 -2.86 22.97
CA TYR A 119 52.35 -1.57 22.42
C TYR A 119 51.21 -0.96 23.23
N ARG A 120 51.29 0.35 23.48
CA ARG A 120 50.26 1.13 24.16
C ARG A 120 50.05 2.46 23.45
N CYS A 121 48.79 2.85 23.22
CA CYS A 121 48.39 4.11 22.57
C CYS A 121 47.99 5.16 23.61
N TYR A 122 48.23 6.43 23.31
CA TYR A 122 47.85 7.59 24.12
C TYR A 122 47.09 8.57 23.21
N ALA A 123 45.83 8.85 23.52
CA ALA A 123 44.98 9.80 22.81
C ALA A 123 44.79 11.07 23.66
N SER A 124 45.22 12.22 23.16
CA SER A 124 45.40 13.45 23.94
C SER A 124 44.68 14.65 23.33
N ASN A 125 44.10 15.52 24.15
CA ASN A 125 43.72 16.89 23.74
C ASN A 125 44.02 17.88 24.88
N LYS A 126 43.61 19.15 24.74
CA LYS A 126 43.94 20.20 25.73
C LYS A 126 43.35 20.00 27.14
N LEU A 127 42.43 19.06 27.34
CA LEU A 127 41.88 18.72 28.67
C LEU A 127 42.60 17.54 29.34
N GLY A 128 43.30 16.68 28.58
CA GLY A 128 43.92 15.48 29.13
C GLY A 128 44.29 14.41 28.12
N THR A 129 44.64 13.22 28.63
CA THR A 129 45.13 12.10 27.84
C THR A 129 44.54 10.77 28.34
N ALA A 130 43.81 10.08 27.47
CA ALA A 130 43.38 8.71 27.67
C ALA A 130 44.41 7.72 27.11
N ILE A 131 44.51 6.54 27.73
CA ILE A 131 45.52 5.53 27.38
C ILE A 131 44.89 4.17 27.14
N SER A 132 45.39 3.44 26.13
CA SER A 132 44.89 2.11 25.78
C SER A 132 45.40 1.05 26.73
N GLU A 133 44.72 -0.09 26.76
CA GLU A 133 45.30 -1.34 27.23
C GLU A 133 46.55 -1.72 26.41
N GLU A 134 47.38 -2.59 26.96
CA GLU A 134 48.66 -2.97 26.38
C GLU A 134 48.50 -4.23 25.50
N SER A 135 48.89 -4.12 24.23
CA SER A 135 48.78 -5.18 23.23
C SER A 135 50.15 -5.70 22.83
N GLU A 136 50.36 -7.02 22.88
CA GLU A 136 51.66 -7.63 22.63
C GLU A 136 51.71 -8.29 21.24
N PHE A 137 52.79 -8.07 20.49
CA PHE A 137 53.03 -8.74 19.20
C PHE A 137 54.24 -9.66 19.33
N ILE A 138 54.03 -10.95 19.05
CA ILE A 138 55.01 -12.03 19.23
C ILE A 138 55.33 -12.63 17.86
N VAL A 139 56.60 -12.75 17.50
CA VAL A 139 57.03 -13.42 16.26
C VAL A 139 57.57 -14.82 16.62
N PRO A 140 56.96 -15.91 16.12
CA PRO A 140 57.39 -17.26 16.47
C PRO A 140 58.76 -17.58 15.88
N VAL A 141 59.59 -18.26 16.67
CA VAL A 141 60.91 -18.76 16.25
C VAL A 141 60.84 -20.28 16.20
N VAL A 142 61.22 -20.87 15.05
CA VAL A 142 61.38 -22.32 14.92
C VAL A 142 62.84 -22.68 15.22
N PRO A 143 63.13 -23.35 16.35
CA PRO A 143 64.48 -23.85 16.63
C PRO A 143 64.83 -25.05 15.75
N LYS A 144 66.12 -25.41 15.74
CA LYS A 144 66.65 -26.64 15.13
C LYS A 144 67.34 -27.47 16.19
N PHE A 145 67.28 -28.80 16.08
CA PHE A 145 68.05 -29.70 16.94
C PHE A 145 69.58 -29.45 16.79
N PRO A 146 70.37 -29.61 17.88
CA PRO A 146 71.82 -29.64 17.81
C PRO A 146 72.34 -30.73 16.85
N LYS A 147 73.46 -30.46 16.18
CA LYS A 147 74.12 -31.44 15.28
C LYS A 147 75.15 -32.27 16.02
N GLU A 148 74.70 -33.01 17.03
CA GLU A 148 75.56 -33.89 17.83
C GLU A 148 75.51 -35.33 17.32
N LYS A 149 76.54 -36.12 17.65
CA LYS A 149 76.57 -37.56 17.37
C LYS A 149 76.02 -38.30 18.56
N THR A 150 75.02 -39.13 18.30
CA THR A 150 74.37 -40.02 19.24
C THR A 150 75.20 -41.30 19.40
N GLU A 151 75.62 -41.60 20.63
CA GLU A 151 76.33 -42.86 20.95
C GLU A 151 75.33 -44.00 21.18
N PRO A 152 75.70 -45.26 20.88
CA PRO A 152 74.81 -46.41 21.08
C PRO A 152 74.63 -46.72 22.57
N VAL A 153 73.38 -46.67 23.04
CA VAL A 153 73.02 -46.97 24.43
C VAL A 153 72.96 -48.49 24.62
N VAL A 154 73.70 -49.01 25.60
CA VAL A 154 73.82 -50.46 25.83
C VAL A 154 73.38 -50.82 27.25
N VAL A 155 72.34 -51.65 27.37
CA VAL A 155 71.68 -52.01 28.63
C VAL A 155 71.46 -53.53 28.76
N THR A 156 70.94 -53.98 29.90
CA THR A 156 70.49 -55.37 30.10
C THR A 156 68.95 -55.49 30.05
N GLU A 157 68.44 -56.65 29.70
CA GLU A 157 67.01 -56.93 29.56
C GLU A 157 66.36 -56.95 30.94
N GLY A 158 65.34 -56.11 31.12
CA GLY A 158 64.85 -55.75 32.46
C GLY A 158 65.34 -54.38 32.93
N ASP A 159 66.47 -53.87 32.45
CA ASP A 159 66.91 -52.50 32.71
C ASP A 159 65.97 -51.50 32.02
N SER A 160 65.93 -50.34 32.64
CA SER A 160 65.24 -49.15 32.18
C SER A 160 66.20 -48.39 31.28
N VAL A 161 65.69 -47.83 30.19
CA VAL A 161 66.46 -46.91 29.36
C VAL A 161 65.62 -45.70 29.01
N VAL A 162 66.25 -44.54 29.01
CA VAL A 162 65.69 -43.28 28.54
C VAL A 162 66.45 -42.94 27.26
N LEU A 163 65.75 -42.90 26.14
CA LEU A 163 66.28 -42.34 24.90
C LEU A 163 65.94 -40.85 24.90
N GLU A 164 66.96 -40.02 25.11
CA GLU A 164 66.80 -38.57 25.29
C GLU A 164 66.58 -37.88 23.93
N CYS A 165 65.51 -37.10 23.82
CA CYS A 165 65.20 -36.32 22.62
C CYS A 165 65.75 -34.88 22.73
N ASP A 166 65.62 -34.24 23.88
CA ASP A 166 66.06 -32.85 24.11
C ASP A 166 65.46 -31.85 23.10
N PRO A 167 64.12 -31.87 22.89
CA PRO A 167 63.46 -30.99 21.94
C PRO A 167 63.67 -29.51 22.31
N PRO A 168 64.20 -28.68 21.41
CA PRO A 168 64.44 -27.28 21.72
C PRO A 168 63.11 -26.54 21.93
N GLN A 169 63.08 -25.65 22.93
CA GLN A 169 61.89 -24.86 23.24
C GLN A 169 61.56 -23.90 22.10
N GLY A 170 60.27 -23.80 21.78
CA GLY A 170 59.74 -22.91 20.75
C GLY A 170 58.35 -22.38 21.12
N THR A 171 57.87 -21.41 20.37
CA THR A 171 56.55 -20.79 20.57
C THR A 171 55.80 -20.79 19.24
N PRO A 172 54.61 -21.41 19.11
CA PRO A 172 53.88 -22.20 20.12
C PRO A 172 54.62 -23.48 20.58
N PRO A 173 54.14 -24.18 21.61
CA PRO A 173 54.65 -25.51 21.96
C PRO A 173 54.54 -26.51 20.80
N TRP A 174 55.44 -27.48 20.79
CA TRP A 174 55.49 -28.60 19.83
C TRP A 174 54.68 -29.80 20.32
N GLN A 175 54.41 -30.74 19.41
CA GLN A 175 53.95 -32.09 19.69
C GLN A 175 55.06 -33.08 19.27
N MET A 176 55.38 -34.05 20.13
CA MET A 176 56.46 -35.03 19.89
C MET A 176 55.90 -36.35 19.36
N TYR A 177 56.70 -37.06 18.56
CA TYR A 177 56.51 -38.48 18.25
C TYR A 177 57.86 -39.15 17.93
N TRP A 178 57.91 -40.48 18.08
CA TRP A 178 59.10 -41.30 17.81
C TRP A 178 58.81 -42.40 16.78
N MET A 179 59.77 -42.64 15.89
CA MET A 179 59.72 -43.67 14.84
C MET A 179 61.11 -44.25 14.59
N THR A 180 61.21 -45.40 13.94
CA THR A 180 62.46 -45.87 13.30
C THR A 180 62.64 -45.23 11.90
N ASN A 181 63.80 -45.40 11.26
CA ASN A 181 64.04 -44.89 9.89
C ASN A 181 63.13 -45.57 8.86
N ASP A 182 62.72 -46.83 9.11
CA ASP A 182 61.74 -47.57 8.29
C ASP A 182 60.29 -47.06 8.46
N LEU A 183 60.09 -45.89 9.07
CA LEU A 183 58.80 -45.24 9.37
C LEU A 183 57.87 -46.09 10.25
N GLN A 184 58.40 -47.07 10.98
CA GLN A 184 57.61 -47.81 11.96
C GLN A 184 57.38 -46.91 13.17
N HIS A 185 56.12 -46.58 13.44
CA HIS A 185 55.72 -45.86 14.64
C HIS A 185 55.92 -46.77 15.85
N ILE A 186 56.60 -46.26 16.88
CA ILE A 186 56.85 -47.05 18.10
C ILE A 186 55.53 -47.22 18.85
N GLU A 187 55.03 -48.46 18.96
CA GLU A 187 53.84 -48.76 19.73
C GLU A 187 54.08 -48.49 21.22
N GLN A 188 53.57 -47.36 21.70
CA GLN A 188 53.54 -47.06 23.12
C GLN A 188 52.60 -48.03 23.83
N ASN A 189 52.98 -48.45 25.05
CA ASN A 189 52.27 -49.41 25.89
C ASN A 189 52.70 -49.22 27.37
N GLU A 190 52.24 -50.09 28.28
CA GLU A 190 52.61 -50.06 29.71
C GLU A 190 54.12 -50.11 29.94
N ARG A 191 54.89 -50.71 29.02
CA ARG A 191 56.35 -50.87 29.10
C ARG A 191 57.12 -49.77 28.40
N VAL A 192 56.68 -49.32 27.22
CA VAL A 192 57.37 -48.31 26.39
C VAL A 192 56.48 -47.08 26.27
N SER A 193 56.93 -45.94 26.79
CA SER A 193 56.12 -44.73 26.92
C SER A 193 56.96 -43.47 26.67
N MET A 194 56.45 -42.55 25.85
CA MET A 194 57.07 -41.23 25.67
C MET A 194 56.65 -40.32 26.84
N GLY A 195 57.58 -39.49 27.34
CA GLY A 195 57.28 -38.52 28.40
C GLY A 195 56.95 -37.11 27.89
N LEU A 196 56.48 -36.23 28.77
CA LEU A 196 56.18 -34.82 28.46
C LEU A 196 57.41 -34.02 28.03
N ASN A 197 58.62 -34.42 28.45
CA ASN A 197 59.88 -33.85 27.95
C ASN A 197 60.27 -34.37 26.56
N GLY A 198 59.47 -35.23 25.93
CA GLY A 198 59.70 -35.80 24.61
C GLY A 198 60.67 -36.97 24.58
N ASN A 199 61.25 -37.38 25.71
CA ASN A 199 62.13 -38.55 25.80
C ASN A 199 61.31 -39.85 25.72
N LEU A 200 61.90 -40.94 25.21
CA LEU A 200 61.26 -42.25 25.14
C LEU A 200 61.77 -43.15 26.27
N TYR A 201 60.87 -43.58 27.14
CA TYR A 201 61.18 -44.37 28.33
C TYR A 201 60.74 -45.82 28.15
N PHE A 202 61.68 -46.73 28.38
CA PHE A 202 61.39 -48.16 28.55
C PHE A 202 61.43 -48.45 30.05
N SER A 203 60.28 -48.74 30.66
CA SER A 203 60.18 -49.16 32.07
C SER A 203 60.97 -50.45 32.35
N ASN A 204 61.05 -51.30 31.33
CA ASN A 204 62.02 -52.40 31.19
C ASN A 204 62.22 -52.70 29.70
N THR A 205 63.47 -52.93 29.29
CA THR A 205 63.81 -53.36 27.92
C THR A 205 63.62 -54.86 27.73
N LEU A 206 63.37 -55.24 26.49
CA LEU A 206 63.29 -56.62 25.96
C LEU A 206 64.38 -56.79 24.88
N LEU A 207 64.83 -58.02 24.64
CA LEU A 207 65.74 -58.34 23.51
C LEU A 207 65.21 -57.85 22.15
N SER A 208 63.89 -57.72 21.99
CA SER A 208 63.22 -57.18 20.80
C SER A 208 63.38 -55.67 20.60
N ASP A 209 63.85 -54.91 21.60
CA ASP A 209 63.99 -53.44 21.49
C ASP A 209 65.32 -53.01 20.84
N SER A 210 66.19 -53.97 20.48
CA SER A 210 67.56 -53.70 20.05
C SER A 210 67.66 -53.18 18.59
N HIS A 211 67.27 -51.92 18.36
CA HIS A 211 67.34 -51.23 17.07
C HIS A 211 68.45 -50.17 17.06
N ASP A 212 69.10 -49.96 15.90
CA ASP A 212 70.19 -48.99 15.75
C ASP A 212 69.72 -47.56 15.33
N ASP A 213 68.40 -47.30 15.24
CA ASP A 213 67.86 -46.19 14.44
C ASP A 213 66.66 -45.38 15.01
N TYR A 214 66.45 -45.37 16.33
CA TYR A 214 65.35 -44.62 16.97
C TYR A 214 65.46 -43.10 16.74
N CYS A 215 64.42 -42.47 16.17
CA CYS A 215 64.36 -41.04 15.84
C CYS A 215 63.20 -40.32 16.53
N CYS A 216 63.43 -39.09 17.01
CA CYS A 216 62.38 -38.22 17.57
C CYS A 216 62.08 -36.99 16.69
N PHE A 217 60.82 -36.58 16.66
CA PHE A 217 60.28 -35.53 15.77
C PHE A 217 59.40 -34.53 16.53
N ALA A 218 59.77 -33.24 16.51
CA ALA A 218 58.98 -32.16 17.09
C ALA A 218 58.17 -31.42 16.00
N SER A 219 56.85 -31.39 16.16
CA SER A 219 55.89 -30.76 15.23
C SER A 219 55.25 -29.51 15.83
N PHE A 220 55.43 -28.37 15.18
CA PHE A 220 54.89 -27.07 15.59
C PHE A 220 53.59 -26.76 14.84
N SER A 221 52.46 -27.27 15.35
CA SER A 221 51.18 -27.35 14.63
C SER A 221 50.67 -26.02 14.06
N ARG A 222 50.60 -24.93 14.85
CA ARG A 222 50.09 -23.62 14.38
C ARG A 222 50.96 -22.98 13.27
N ILE A 223 52.21 -23.43 13.11
CA ILE A 223 53.16 -22.91 12.12
C ILE A 223 53.64 -23.99 11.13
N ARG A 224 52.95 -25.14 11.09
CA ARG A 224 53.10 -26.25 10.11
C ARG A 224 54.54 -26.68 9.83
N THR A 225 55.40 -26.70 10.85
CA THR A 225 56.83 -27.04 10.69
C THR A 225 57.21 -28.22 11.57
N ILE A 226 58.00 -29.17 11.05
CA ILE A 226 58.50 -30.36 11.75
C ILE A 226 60.03 -30.31 11.74
N VAL A 227 60.67 -30.71 12.84
CA VAL A 227 62.13 -30.89 12.97
C VAL A 227 62.44 -32.23 13.65
N GLN A 228 63.59 -32.84 13.32
CA GLN A 228 63.98 -34.18 13.79
C GLN A 228 65.39 -34.22 14.38
N LYS A 229 65.63 -35.11 15.35
CA LYS A 229 66.97 -35.47 15.86
C LYS A 229 67.62 -36.54 14.98
N PRO A 230 68.96 -36.67 14.93
CA PRO A 230 69.61 -37.84 14.33
C PRO A 230 69.18 -39.17 14.99
N PRO A 231 69.27 -40.31 14.28
CA PRO A 231 68.89 -41.62 14.81
C PRO A 231 69.76 -42.05 16.00
N MET A 232 69.21 -42.87 16.90
CA MET A 232 69.88 -43.35 18.11
C MET A 232 69.78 -44.87 18.24
N ALA A 233 70.88 -45.51 18.63
CA ALA A 233 70.97 -46.96 18.75
C ALA A 233 70.76 -47.44 20.20
N LEU A 234 70.05 -48.56 20.36
CA LEU A 234 69.79 -49.25 21.62
C LEU A 234 70.17 -50.74 21.49
N ARG A 235 70.86 -51.30 22.49
CA ARG A 235 71.32 -52.71 22.48
C ARG A 235 71.13 -53.37 23.85
N VAL A 236 70.58 -54.60 23.87
CA VAL A 236 70.02 -55.25 25.09
C VAL A 236 70.67 -56.64 25.35
N LYS A 237 70.81 -57.05 26.64
CA LYS A 237 71.49 -58.31 27.08
C LYS A 237 70.77 -58.99 28.28
N PRO A 238 70.51 -60.30 28.34
CA PRO A 238 69.45 -60.87 29.21
C PRO A 238 69.54 -60.77 30.77
N ILE A 239 68.42 -60.32 31.38
CA ILE A 239 67.75 -60.62 32.67
C ILE A 239 68.32 -60.14 34.04
N GLN A 240 67.54 -59.29 34.74
CA GLN A 240 67.28 -59.41 36.20
C GLN A 240 65.93 -58.77 36.67
N LYS A 241 65.30 -59.30 37.74
CA LYS A 241 64.01 -58.80 38.31
C LYS A 241 64.20 -57.73 39.39
N ARG A 242 63.27 -56.76 39.49
CA ARG A 242 63.37 -55.60 40.42
C ARG A 242 62.03 -54.94 40.79
N LYS A 243 61.96 -54.39 42.02
CA LYS A 243 60.81 -53.62 42.56
C LYS A 243 60.62 -52.28 41.84
N PRO A 244 59.49 -51.56 42.03
CA PRO A 244 59.26 -50.29 41.37
C PRO A 244 60.16 -49.18 41.93
N ASN A 245 60.55 -48.26 41.05
CA ASN A 245 61.15 -46.98 41.40
C ASN A 245 60.66 -45.90 40.41
N ILE A 246 60.51 -44.65 40.85
CA ILE A 246 59.97 -43.57 40.02
C ILE A 246 61.13 -42.76 39.45
N LEU A 247 61.20 -42.66 38.11
CA LEU A 247 62.36 -42.16 37.37
C LEU A 247 62.39 -40.63 37.16
N MET A 248 61.36 -39.92 37.60
CA MET A 248 61.21 -38.50 37.27
C MET A 248 62.24 -37.60 37.97
N PRO A 249 62.79 -36.58 37.28
CA PRO A 249 63.58 -35.54 37.94
C PRO A 249 62.72 -34.79 38.96
N SER A 250 63.31 -34.44 40.10
CA SER A 250 62.63 -33.89 41.28
C SER A 250 62.22 -32.40 41.15
N SER A 251 61.98 -31.91 39.94
CA SER A 251 61.74 -30.48 39.64
C SER A 251 60.27 -30.05 39.63
N HIS A 252 59.31 -30.98 39.61
CA HIS A 252 57.87 -30.67 39.40
C HIS A 252 56.93 -31.15 40.51
N SER A 253 57.38 -31.22 41.78
CA SER A 253 56.48 -31.44 42.92
C SER A 253 55.55 -30.25 43.20
N THR A 254 55.64 -29.13 42.47
CA THR A 254 54.65 -28.05 42.45
C THR A 254 54.47 -27.50 41.04
N THR A 255 53.22 -27.35 40.61
CA THR A 255 52.81 -26.96 39.25
C THR A 255 51.87 -25.76 39.32
N TYR A 256 52.25 -24.65 38.70
CA TYR A 256 51.43 -23.44 38.58
C TYR A 256 50.86 -23.35 37.17
N LEU A 257 49.54 -23.25 37.04
CA LEU A 257 48.83 -23.20 35.75
C LEU A 257 47.71 -22.17 35.79
N LYS A 258 47.36 -21.59 34.64
CA LYS A 258 46.25 -20.64 34.55
C LYS A 258 44.91 -21.38 34.53
N LYS A 259 43.91 -20.75 35.14
CA LYS A 259 42.50 -21.12 35.06
C LYS A 259 42.08 -21.26 33.59
N GLY A 260 41.51 -22.41 33.24
CA GLY A 260 41.17 -22.78 31.86
C GLY A 260 42.27 -23.52 31.07
N GLU A 261 43.51 -23.63 31.54
CA GLU A 261 44.53 -24.49 30.90
C GLU A 261 44.26 -25.98 31.18
N GLU A 262 44.91 -26.89 30.42
CA GLU A 262 44.92 -28.32 30.73
C GLU A 262 46.07 -28.61 31.70
N LEU A 263 45.75 -29.21 32.85
CA LEU A 263 46.76 -29.78 33.75
C LEU A 263 47.25 -31.10 33.17
N GLU A 264 48.56 -31.28 33.12
CA GLU A 264 49.22 -32.54 32.80
C GLU A 264 50.16 -32.91 33.97
N LEU A 265 49.98 -34.10 34.54
CA LEU A 265 50.88 -34.69 35.54
C LEU A 265 51.37 -36.05 35.05
N GLU A 266 52.68 -36.17 34.90
CA GLU A 266 53.34 -37.40 34.47
C GLU A 266 53.77 -38.26 35.67
N CYS A 267 53.83 -39.58 35.50
CA CYS A 267 54.41 -40.50 36.46
C CYS A 267 54.97 -41.76 35.78
N ILE A 268 56.27 -41.74 35.52
CA ILE A 268 57.00 -42.85 34.89
C ILE A 268 57.81 -43.60 35.94
N ALA A 269 57.67 -44.92 35.96
CA ALA A 269 58.37 -45.83 36.85
C ALA A 269 59.09 -46.96 36.10
N GLU A 270 60.22 -47.39 36.65
CA GLU A 270 60.94 -48.61 36.28
C GLU A 270 60.54 -49.79 37.17
N GLY A 271 60.69 -51.02 36.67
CA GLY A 271 60.46 -52.24 37.44
C GLY A 271 60.37 -53.49 36.56
N LEU A 272 60.65 -54.67 37.11
CA LEU A 272 60.43 -55.95 36.42
C LEU A 272 59.86 -57.01 37.40
N PRO A 273 58.58 -57.43 37.26
CA PRO A 273 57.63 -57.08 36.20
C PRO A 273 57.28 -55.59 36.10
N THR A 274 56.78 -55.16 34.93
CA THR A 274 56.46 -53.76 34.65
C THR A 274 55.45 -53.21 35.66
N PRO A 275 55.68 -52.04 36.29
CA PRO A 275 54.81 -51.55 37.34
C PRO A 275 53.59 -50.80 36.79
N ALA A 276 52.39 -51.17 37.26
CA ALA A 276 51.16 -50.43 37.00
C ALA A 276 51.11 -49.12 37.80
N VAL A 277 50.54 -48.06 37.23
CA VAL A 277 50.47 -46.72 37.85
C VAL A 277 49.02 -46.35 38.20
N GLU A 278 48.82 -45.95 39.45
CA GLU A 278 47.55 -45.48 40.04
C GLU A 278 47.67 -44.00 40.41
N TRP A 279 46.60 -43.23 40.21
CA TRP A 279 46.53 -41.79 40.52
C TRP A 279 45.46 -41.47 41.56
N ILE A 280 45.82 -40.61 42.52
CA ILE A 280 44.98 -40.24 43.66
C ILE A 280 45.04 -38.71 43.85
N LYS A 281 43.89 -38.02 43.96
CA LYS A 281 43.84 -36.67 44.55
C LYS A 281 43.82 -36.85 46.08
N MET A 282 44.59 -36.05 46.81
CA MET A 282 44.65 -36.12 48.27
C MET A 282 43.49 -35.32 48.87
N LEU A 283 42.79 -35.91 49.85
CA LEU A 283 41.61 -35.36 50.54
C LEU A 283 40.32 -35.25 49.69
N ASP A 284 40.37 -35.50 48.39
CA ASP A 284 39.26 -35.40 47.43
C ASP A 284 39.25 -36.60 46.45
N SER A 285 38.13 -36.81 45.76
CA SER A 285 38.12 -37.67 44.56
C SER A 285 38.80 -36.98 43.37
N LEU A 286 39.39 -37.76 42.45
CA LEU A 286 39.77 -37.24 41.12
C LEU A 286 38.55 -36.63 40.40
N PRO A 287 38.66 -35.45 39.77
CA PRO A 287 37.58 -34.86 38.98
C PRO A 287 37.06 -35.79 37.88
N LYS A 288 35.75 -35.80 37.62
CA LYS A 288 35.15 -36.62 36.55
C LYS A 288 35.67 -36.32 35.14
N ARG A 289 36.33 -35.16 34.96
CA ARG A 289 36.98 -34.73 33.72
C ARG A 289 38.43 -35.20 33.58
N THR A 290 38.97 -35.92 34.58
CA THR A 290 40.31 -36.51 34.50
C THR A 290 40.38 -37.57 33.42
N GLN A 291 41.35 -37.43 32.51
CA GLN A 291 41.70 -38.40 31.49
C GLN A 291 43.06 -39.01 31.83
N ILE A 292 43.10 -40.31 32.06
CA ILE A 292 44.35 -41.05 32.26
C ILE A 292 44.81 -41.56 30.89
N LYS A 293 45.85 -40.92 30.37
CA LYS A 293 46.51 -41.16 29.09
C LYS A 293 47.81 -41.96 29.33
N ASN A 294 48.54 -42.30 28.26
CA ASN A 294 49.88 -42.92 28.33
C ASN A 294 49.95 -44.18 29.25
N TYR A 295 48.98 -45.09 29.11
CA TYR A 295 48.94 -46.39 29.84
C TYR A 295 49.08 -46.25 31.36
N GLY A 296 48.32 -45.32 31.95
CA GLY A 296 48.37 -45.02 33.39
C GLY A 296 49.39 -43.95 33.78
N LYS A 297 50.37 -43.66 32.93
CA LYS A 297 51.53 -42.81 33.27
C LYS A 297 51.29 -41.31 33.12
N LEU A 298 50.18 -40.87 32.50
CA LEU A 298 49.88 -39.44 32.32
C LEU A 298 48.45 -39.13 32.77
N LEU A 299 48.30 -38.36 33.84
CA LEU A 299 47.02 -37.78 34.26
C LEU A 299 46.85 -36.43 33.58
N THR A 300 45.70 -36.21 32.94
CA THR A 300 45.36 -34.89 32.36
C THR A 300 43.97 -34.42 32.75
N ILE A 301 43.81 -33.10 32.94
CA ILE A 301 42.63 -32.46 33.55
C ILE A 301 42.33 -31.15 32.74
N PRO A 302 41.55 -31.22 31.64
CA PRO A 302 41.35 -30.12 30.67
C PRO A 302 40.31 -29.08 31.11
N ASN A 303 40.66 -27.79 31.03
CA ASN A 303 39.95 -26.62 31.59
C ASN A 303 40.01 -26.56 33.13
N LEU A 304 41.14 -26.17 33.69
CA LEU A 304 41.36 -25.99 35.14
C LEU A 304 40.39 -25.01 35.81
N THR A 305 39.92 -25.40 37.01
CA THR A 305 39.12 -24.56 37.91
C THR A 305 39.72 -24.53 39.31
N ASP A 306 39.23 -23.63 40.17
CA ASP A 306 39.74 -23.46 41.54
C ASP A 306 39.54 -24.72 42.43
N GLN A 307 38.65 -25.64 42.04
CA GLN A 307 38.38 -26.90 42.75
C GLN A 307 39.43 -27.98 42.47
N ASP A 308 40.26 -27.80 41.44
CA ASP A 308 41.25 -28.79 41.00
C ASP A 308 42.64 -28.53 41.60
N GLU A 309 42.80 -27.38 42.26
CA GLU A 309 43.90 -27.09 43.19
C GLU A 309 43.97 -28.17 44.30
N GLY A 310 45.18 -28.42 44.78
CA GLY A 310 45.42 -29.36 45.87
C GLY A 310 46.70 -30.16 45.72
N LYS A 311 46.72 -31.36 46.31
CA LYS A 311 47.85 -32.30 46.18
C LYS A 311 47.37 -33.56 45.46
N TYR A 312 48.20 -34.06 44.56
CA TYR A 312 47.99 -35.30 43.83
C TYR A 312 49.13 -36.26 44.15
N MET A 313 48.87 -37.55 44.11
CA MET A 313 49.85 -38.61 44.32
C MET A 313 49.74 -39.61 43.16
N CYS A 314 50.88 -40.00 42.60
CA CYS A 314 50.96 -41.20 41.78
C CYS A 314 51.61 -42.34 42.56
N LYS A 315 51.20 -43.57 42.25
CA LYS A 315 51.62 -44.79 42.91
C LYS A 315 51.94 -45.86 41.87
N ALA A 316 53.19 -46.32 41.82
CA ALA A 316 53.65 -47.39 40.93
C ALA A 316 53.79 -48.71 41.69
N LYS A 317 53.26 -49.82 41.15
CA LYS A 317 53.20 -51.13 41.84
C LYS A 317 53.53 -52.30 40.92
N ASN A 318 54.32 -53.26 41.42
CA ASN A 318 54.46 -54.61 40.84
C ASN A 318 54.48 -55.68 41.96
N ASP A 319 54.63 -56.95 41.58
CA ASP A 319 54.66 -58.11 42.50
C ASP A 319 55.74 -58.04 43.60
N LEU A 320 56.72 -57.13 43.48
CA LEU A 320 57.88 -56.98 44.35
C LEU A 320 57.87 -55.70 45.20
N GLY A 321 56.87 -54.82 45.04
CA GLY A 321 56.74 -53.63 45.88
C GLY A 321 55.90 -52.49 45.29
N GLU A 322 55.98 -51.33 45.97
CA GLU A 322 55.27 -50.09 45.62
C GLU A 322 56.21 -48.88 45.78
N ALA A 323 56.00 -47.84 44.96
CA ALA A 323 56.68 -46.54 45.04
C ALA A 323 55.66 -45.40 44.83
N VAL A 324 55.88 -44.23 45.41
CA VAL A 324 54.94 -43.08 45.35
C VAL A 324 55.66 -41.74 45.12
N HIS A 325 55.00 -40.81 44.41
CA HIS A 325 55.44 -39.42 44.25
C HIS A 325 54.27 -38.45 44.45
N HIS A 326 54.55 -37.23 44.93
CA HIS A 326 53.55 -36.22 45.25
C HIS A 326 53.74 -34.93 44.43
N PHE A 327 52.62 -34.39 43.95
CA PHE A 327 52.50 -33.13 43.22
C PHE A 327 51.62 -32.17 43.99
N HIS A 328 51.86 -30.86 43.83
CA HIS A 328 51.00 -29.80 44.34
C HIS A 328 50.58 -28.91 43.17
N VAL A 329 49.30 -28.94 42.80
CA VAL A 329 48.76 -28.11 41.73
C VAL A 329 48.21 -26.83 42.34
N ILE A 330 48.61 -25.69 41.78
CA ILE A 330 48.12 -24.35 42.11
C ILE A 330 47.55 -23.73 40.84
N VAL A 331 46.29 -23.31 40.90
CA VAL A 331 45.58 -22.62 39.82
C VAL A 331 45.68 -21.12 40.06
N GLU A 332 46.08 -20.39 39.01
CA GLU A 332 46.29 -18.95 39.01
C GLU A 332 45.38 -18.26 37.97
N GLU A 333 45.09 -16.98 38.14
CA GLU A 333 44.23 -16.22 37.22
C GLU A 333 44.73 -14.77 37.00
N PRO A 334 44.59 -14.23 35.77
CA PRO A 334 44.88 -12.82 35.48
C PRO A 334 43.91 -11.89 36.23
N PRO A 335 44.20 -10.57 36.32
CA PRO A 335 43.27 -9.61 36.90
C PRO A 335 41.92 -9.62 36.18
N SER A 336 40.85 -9.55 36.96
CA SER A 336 39.46 -9.31 36.52
C SER A 336 38.83 -8.24 37.40
N TRP A 337 38.04 -7.32 36.83
CA TRP A 337 37.37 -6.28 37.62
C TRP A 337 36.40 -6.90 38.63
N GLN A 338 36.40 -6.34 39.84
CA GLN A 338 35.43 -6.63 40.90
C GLN A 338 34.46 -5.45 41.07
N GLU A 339 34.96 -4.22 40.99
CA GLU A 339 34.16 -3.00 40.79
C GLU A 339 34.90 -2.10 39.77
N GLU A 340 34.38 -2.03 38.54
CA GLU A 340 34.93 -1.20 37.46
C GLU A 340 34.60 0.29 37.70
N PRO A 341 35.56 1.23 37.59
CA PRO A 341 35.33 2.66 37.68
C PRO A 341 34.30 3.20 36.67
N VAL A 342 33.58 4.25 37.06
CA VAL A 342 32.68 4.98 36.16
C VAL A 342 33.48 5.70 35.06
N LYS A 343 33.09 5.53 33.79
CA LYS A 343 33.88 6.02 32.64
C LYS A 343 33.91 7.55 32.49
N SER A 344 32.97 8.23 33.13
CA SER A 344 32.96 9.69 33.28
C SER A 344 32.30 10.08 34.60
N GLN A 345 32.84 11.11 35.26
CA GLN A 345 32.34 11.66 36.52
C GLN A 345 32.34 13.20 36.44
N LEU A 346 31.24 13.79 36.89
CA LEU A 346 31.04 15.24 36.93
C LEU A 346 31.11 15.68 38.40
N ALA A 347 31.86 16.74 38.68
CA ALA A 347 32.08 17.25 40.04
C ALA A 347 31.85 18.76 40.10
N GLU A 348 31.33 19.24 41.23
CA GLU A 348 31.24 20.68 41.52
C GLU A 348 32.56 21.16 42.13
N ILE A 349 32.93 22.42 41.87
CA ILE A 349 34.14 23.00 42.46
C ILE A 349 34.02 23.02 44.00
N GLY A 350 35.07 22.55 44.70
CA GLY A 350 35.08 22.37 46.15
C GLY A 350 34.45 21.07 46.68
N SER A 351 33.84 20.23 45.84
CA SER A 351 33.31 18.91 46.24
C SER A 351 34.39 17.82 46.32
N ASP A 352 34.13 16.72 47.03
CA ASP A 352 35.05 15.57 47.10
C ASP A 352 34.70 14.52 46.03
N ILE A 353 35.65 14.19 45.15
CA ILE A 353 35.47 13.25 44.03
C ILE A 353 35.96 11.86 44.44
N HIS A 354 35.05 10.89 44.53
CA HIS A 354 35.38 9.50 44.80
C HIS A 354 35.41 8.68 43.51
N ILE A 355 36.58 8.13 43.14
CA ILE A 355 36.73 7.19 42.03
C ILE A 355 37.11 5.82 42.61
N LYS A 356 36.13 4.91 42.69
CA LYS A 356 36.38 3.52 43.09
C LYS A 356 37.07 2.73 41.98
N CYS A 357 37.91 1.78 42.35
CA CYS A 357 38.45 0.74 41.49
C CYS A 357 38.84 -0.49 42.33
N SER A 358 38.33 -1.68 42.00
CA SER A 358 38.82 -2.92 42.62
C SER A 358 38.89 -4.07 41.62
N ALA A 359 39.90 -4.93 41.78
CA ALA A 359 40.14 -6.09 40.94
C ALA A 359 40.51 -7.32 41.79
N LYS A 360 40.13 -8.49 41.29
CA LYS A 360 40.49 -9.81 41.83
C LYS A 360 41.41 -10.55 40.86
N GLY A 361 42.20 -11.47 41.38
CA GLY A 361 43.07 -12.34 40.59
C GLY A 361 43.96 -13.17 41.51
N LYS A 362 44.75 -14.08 40.92
CA LYS A 362 45.63 -14.96 41.70
C LYS A 362 46.98 -15.11 40.99
N PRO A 363 48.07 -14.49 41.49
CA PRO A 363 48.16 -13.66 42.69
C PRO A 363 47.27 -12.40 42.66
N GLN A 364 46.88 -11.92 43.84
CA GLN A 364 46.04 -10.73 44.00
C GLN A 364 46.66 -9.53 43.27
N PRO A 365 45.93 -8.84 42.37
CA PRO A 365 46.50 -7.75 41.59
C PRO A 365 46.75 -6.49 42.41
N THR A 366 47.85 -5.82 42.11
CA THR A 366 48.19 -4.49 42.62
C THR A 366 47.47 -3.41 41.82
N ILE A 367 46.71 -2.55 42.52
CA ILE A 367 46.06 -1.36 41.95
C ILE A 367 47.07 -0.22 41.91
N THR A 368 47.17 0.46 40.76
CA THR A 368 47.99 1.67 40.59
C THR A 368 47.16 2.74 39.87
N TRP A 369 47.43 4.02 40.16
CA TRP A 369 46.67 5.13 39.61
C TRP A 369 47.54 6.06 38.76
N LYS A 370 46.93 6.58 37.69
CA LYS A 370 47.52 7.52 36.75
C LYS A 370 46.57 8.70 36.49
N ARG A 371 47.13 9.83 36.08
CA ARG A 371 46.42 11.06 35.67
C ARG A 371 47.02 11.50 34.33
N ASN A 372 46.18 11.62 33.31
CA ASN A 372 46.58 11.87 31.93
C ASN A 372 47.70 10.94 31.41
N GLY A 373 47.67 9.67 31.84
CA GLY A 373 48.65 8.65 31.47
C GLY A 373 50.00 8.69 32.22
N GLN A 374 50.22 9.66 33.11
CA GLN A 374 51.39 9.73 34.00
C GLN A 374 51.03 9.16 35.40
N PRO A 375 51.97 8.54 36.14
CA PRO A 375 51.78 8.12 37.53
C PRO A 375 51.15 9.21 38.40
N LEU A 376 50.17 8.87 39.25
CA LEU A 376 49.52 9.87 40.10
C LEU A 376 50.50 10.47 41.13
N ASP A 377 51.48 9.70 41.58
CA ASP A 377 52.52 10.12 42.52
C ASP A 377 53.50 11.17 41.96
N ASP A 378 53.58 11.33 40.64
CA ASP A 378 54.42 12.37 39.99
C ASP A 378 53.79 13.78 40.12
N PHE A 379 52.53 13.89 40.56
CA PHE A 379 51.81 15.17 40.68
C PHE A 379 51.91 15.74 42.10
N PRO A 380 52.49 16.95 42.30
CA PRO A 380 52.76 17.50 43.64
C PRO A 380 51.51 18.04 44.39
N SER A 381 50.30 17.67 43.97
CA SER A 381 49.04 18.15 44.58
C SER A 381 48.59 17.22 45.69
N THR A 382 48.72 17.64 46.95
CA THR A 382 48.35 16.84 48.13
C THR A 382 46.84 16.74 48.39
N ASN A 383 46.00 17.16 47.44
CA ASN A 383 44.54 17.13 47.57
C ASN A 383 43.91 15.78 47.21
N TYR A 384 44.66 14.67 47.16
CA TYR A 384 44.09 13.34 47.01
C TYR A 384 44.47 12.37 48.14
N LYS A 385 43.62 11.37 48.37
CA LYS A 385 43.86 10.23 49.25
C LYS A 385 43.69 8.95 48.46
N MET A 386 44.69 8.06 48.53
CA MET A 386 44.60 6.71 47.98
C MET A 386 44.16 5.73 49.08
N LEU A 387 43.32 4.79 48.70
CA LEU A 387 42.81 3.67 49.50
C LEU A 387 42.82 2.41 48.61
N ASP A 388 42.81 1.23 49.21
CA ASP A 388 42.94 -0.05 48.50
C ASP A 388 41.85 -0.29 47.43
N ASP A 389 40.70 0.37 47.54
CA ASP A 389 39.55 0.26 46.64
C ASP A 389 39.15 1.55 45.89
N ARG A 390 39.84 2.68 46.11
CA ARG A 390 39.47 4.00 45.53
C ARG A 390 40.54 5.08 45.67
N ILE A 391 40.45 6.11 44.83
CA ILE A 391 41.00 7.44 45.15
C ILE A 391 39.89 8.42 45.52
N ILE A 392 40.23 9.37 46.39
CA ILE A 392 39.37 10.48 46.80
C ILE A 392 40.13 11.77 46.53
N ILE A 393 39.66 12.58 45.59
CA ILE A 393 40.17 13.94 45.34
C ILE A 393 39.35 14.87 46.23
N LEU A 394 40.00 15.47 47.23
CA LEU A 394 39.39 16.38 48.19
C LEU A 394 39.33 17.79 47.60
N ARG A 395 38.18 18.47 47.79
CA ARG A 395 37.96 19.87 47.39
C ARG A 395 38.38 20.15 45.94
N ALA A 396 37.70 19.51 45.00
CA ALA A 396 37.96 19.57 43.57
C ALA A 396 38.20 21.01 43.06
N GLU A 397 39.37 21.25 42.44
CA GLU A 397 39.65 22.51 41.74
C GLU A 397 39.50 22.32 40.22
N GLN A 398 39.32 23.41 39.46
CA GLN A 398 39.18 23.34 38.00
C GLN A 398 40.32 22.56 37.31
N LYS A 399 41.54 22.66 37.87
CA LYS A 399 42.77 21.94 37.45
C LYS A 399 42.65 20.41 37.53
N ASP A 400 41.73 19.89 38.34
CA ASP A 400 41.54 18.46 38.57
C ASP A 400 40.62 17.80 37.53
N THR A 401 40.14 18.59 36.56
CA THR A 401 39.65 18.11 35.26
C THR A 401 40.78 17.37 34.53
N ALA A 402 40.64 16.05 34.37
CA ALA A 402 41.64 15.19 33.73
C ALA A 402 41.03 13.82 33.39
N VAL A 403 41.73 13.01 32.59
CA VAL A 403 41.46 11.56 32.52
C VAL A 403 42.27 10.89 33.63
N TYR A 404 41.60 10.29 34.61
CA TYR A 404 42.22 9.42 35.60
C TYR A 404 42.19 7.98 35.09
N GLN A 405 43.22 7.20 35.39
CA GLN A 405 43.26 5.79 35.05
C GLN A 405 43.58 4.93 36.27
N CYS A 406 42.82 3.85 36.42
CA CYS A 406 43.16 2.75 37.31
C CYS A 406 43.79 1.62 36.48
N GLU A 407 44.98 1.16 36.89
CA GLU A 407 45.69 0.05 36.28
C GLU A 407 45.90 -1.06 37.32
N ALA A 408 45.22 -2.19 37.13
CA ALA A 408 45.26 -3.36 38.01
C ALA A 408 46.16 -4.44 37.39
N SER A 409 47.20 -4.87 38.12
CA SER A 409 48.29 -5.66 37.54
C SER A 409 48.64 -6.90 38.36
N ASN A 410 48.88 -8.04 37.71
CA ASN A 410 49.61 -9.17 38.30
C ASN A 410 50.55 -9.81 37.26
N LYS A 411 51.29 -10.86 37.64
CA LYS A 411 52.28 -11.51 36.75
C LYS A 411 51.67 -12.15 35.48
N HIS A 412 50.36 -12.27 35.38
CA HIS A 412 49.63 -12.90 34.26
C HIS A 412 48.91 -11.91 33.34
N GLY A 413 48.83 -10.63 33.70
CA GLY A 413 48.20 -9.60 32.87
C GLY A 413 47.98 -8.26 33.59
N THR A 414 47.50 -7.27 32.84
CA THR A 414 47.06 -5.97 33.35
C THR A 414 45.65 -5.66 32.85
N LEU A 415 44.87 -4.95 33.65
CA LEU A 415 43.64 -4.28 33.25
C LEU A 415 43.81 -2.78 33.40
N LEU A 416 43.14 -2.03 32.53
CA LEU A 416 43.20 -0.57 32.51
C LEU A 416 41.83 0.00 32.17
N VAL A 417 41.49 1.13 32.79
CA VAL A 417 40.20 1.80 32.61
C VAL A 417 40.41 3.31 32.72
N ASN A 418 39.75 4.06 31.84
CA ASN A 418 39.82 5.53 31.79
C ASN A 418 38.54 6.12 32.40
N THR A 419 38.71 7.01 33.37
CA THR A 419 37.65 7.79 34.03
C THR A 419 37.85 9.27 33.69
N ASN A 420 36.95 9.83 32.89
CA ASN A 420 36.95 11.26 32.59
C ASN A 420 36.39 12.06 33.78
N VAL A 421 37.21 12.80 34.51
CA VAL A 421 36.74 13.71 35.56
C VAL A 421 36.62 15.11 34.98
N LEU A 422 35.44 15.72 35.09
CA LEU A 422 35.20 17.11 34.73
C LEU A 422 34.71 17.88 35.97
N VAL A 423 35.48 18.89 36.38
CA VAL A 423 35.09 19.82 37.44
C VAL A 423 34.36 21.00 36.80
N MET A 424 33.17 21.34 37.30
CA MET A 424 32.36 22.45 36.80
C MET A 424 32.55 23.71 37.64
N ASN A 425 32.78 24.83 36.96
CA ASN A 425 32.63 26.17 37.49
C ASN A 425 31.78 26.98 36.50
N HIS A 426 30.66 27.55 36.94
CA HIS A 426 29.66 28.18 36.06
C HIS A 426 28.80 29.22 36.82
N PRO A 427 28.61 30.43 36.27
CA PRO A 427 27.70 31.44 36.84
C PRO A 427 26.23 31.00 36.80
N PRO A 428 25.32 31.72 37.47
CA PRO A 428 23.91 31.33 37.52
C PRO A 428 23.26 31.48 36.14
N LEU A 429 22.75 30.37 35.62
CA LEU A 429 21.95 30.31 34.41
C LEU A 429 20.53 29.92 34.81
N ILE A 430 19.57 30.83 34.62
CA ILE A 430 18.15 30.52 34.85
C ILE A 430 17.70 29.59 33.71
N LEU A 431 17.31 28.37 34.08
CA LEU A 431 16.86 27.29 33.19
C LEU A 431 15.34 27.22 33.04
N THR A 432 14.57 28.02 33.78
CA THR A 432 13.15 28.20 33.44
C THR A 432 13.05 28.69 31.99
N PRO A 433 12.12 28.18 31.17
CA PRO A 433 11.77 28.84 29.91
C PRO A 433 11.47 30.32 30.15
N ASN A 434 11.73 31.18 29.17
CA ASN A 434 11.57 32.62 29.30
C ASN A 434 10.09 33.04 29.24
N TYR A 435 9.29 32.54 30.18
CA TYR A 435 7.89 32.91 30.40
C TYR A 435 7.87 34.37 30.86
N LEU A 436 7.58 35.27 29.91
CA LEU A 436 7.29 36.68 30.20
C LEU A 436 6.01 36.80 31.06
N GLU A 437 5.10 35.83 30.94
CA GLU A 437 3.77 35.85 31.53
C GLU A 437 3.46 34.49 32.21
N TYR A 438 2.84 34.52 33.39
CA TYR A 438 2.13 33.40 34.02
C TYR A 438 0.65 33.77 34.11
N ALA A 439 -0.23 32.77 34.02
CA ALA A 439 -1.67 32.96 34.17
C ALA A 439 -2.25 32.00 35.23
N THR A 440 -3.30 32.45 35.90
CA THR A 440 -4.05 31.65 36.89
C THR A 440 -5.46 32.23 37.10
N MET A 441 -6.25 31.67 38.02
CA MET A 441 -7.56 32.20 38.43
C MET A 441 -7.55 32.50 39.93
N LEU A 442 -8.56 33.24 40.38
CA LEU A 442 -8.84 33.46 41.80
C LEU A 442 -8.96 32.13 42.59
N ASP A 443 -8.57 32.17 43.87
CA ASP A 443 -8.54 31.04 44.82
C ASP A 443 -7.66 29.84 44.43
N LYS A 444 -7.09 29.79 43.21
CA LYS A 444 -6.10 28.78 42.81
C LYS A 444 -4.73 29.09 43.42
N SER A 445 -3.76 28.21 43.19
CA SER A 445 -2.36 28.43 43.55
C SER A 445 -1.51 28.43 42.28
N VAL A 446 -0.55 29.35 42.18
CA VAL A 446 0.38 29.44 41.04
C VAL A 446 1.82 29.20 41.51
N ILE A 447 2.62 28.57 40.67
CA ILE A 447 4.06 28.37 40.90
C ILE A 447 4.81 29.04 39.76
N MET A 448 5.49 30.14 40.07
CA MET A 448 6.40 30.82 39.15
C MET A 448 7.78 30.18 39.27
N ASP A 449 8.25 29.56 38.19
CA ASP A 449 9.49 28.79 38.20
C ASP A 449 10.74 29.69 38.15
N CYS A 450 11.69 29.48 39.07
CA CYS A 450 13.06 29.98 38.92
C CYS A 450 14.04 28.84 39.17
N LYS A 451 14.09 27.92 38.19
CA LYS A 451 15.05 26.82 38.16
C LYS A 451 16.40 27.38 37.72
N VAL A 452 17.46 27.15 38.50
CA VAL A 452 18.80 27.69 38.23
C VAL A 452 19.81 26.56 38.09
N PHE A 453 20.68 26.64 37.09
CA PHE A 453 21.90 25.86 37.00
C PHE A 453 23.11 26.75 37.28
N SER A 454 23.95 26.35 38.23
CA SER A 454 25.18 27.04 38.58
C SER A 454 26.13 26.08 39.28
N SER A 455 27.43 26.37 39.28
CA SER A 455 28.42 25.67 40.09
C SER A 455 29.46 26.69 40.55
N PRO A 456 29.55 27.06 41.84
CA PRO A 456 28.77 26.53 42.97
C PRO A 456 27.25 26.81 42.90
N PRO A 457 26.42 26.11 43.71
CA PRO A 457 24.98 26.37 43.81
C PRO A 457 24.64 27.83 44.15
N ALA A 458 23.65 28.39 43.46
CA ALA A 458 23.26 29.79 43.61
C ALA A 458 22.24 29.98 44.75
N THR A 459 22.36 31.12 45.43
CA THR A 459 21.27 31.68 46.25
C THR A 459 20.19 32.25 45.34
N ILE A 460 18.91 32.01 45.67
CA ILE A 460 17.76 32.38 44.85
C ILE A 460 16.78 33.18 45.70
N ASN A 461 16.51 34.43 45.31
CA ASN A 461 15.58 35.34 45.98
C ASN A 461 14.53 35.82 44.98
N TRP A 462 13.30 36.05 45.45
CA TRP A 462 12.24 36.71 44.69
C TRP A 462 11.88 38.07 45.28
N ARG A 463 11.30 38.94 44.46
CA ARG A 463 10.64 40.20 44.85
C ARG A 463 9.53 40.53 43.85
N ARG A 464 8.58 41.41 44.22
CA ARG A 464 7.78 42.17 43.23
C ARG A 464 8.64 43.33 42.72
N GLU A 465 8.39 43.81 41.50
CA GLU A 465 9.01 45.07 41.02
C GLU A 465 8.19 46.31 41.45
N ASP A 466 6.96 46.12 41.94
CA ASP A 466 6.13 47.16 42.55
C ASP A 466 6.72 47.59 43.93
N PRO A 467 6.98 48.89 44.17
CA PRO A 467 7.57 49.37 45.42
C PRO A 467 6.68 49.25 46.67
N GLU A 468 5.36 49.04 46.54
CA GLU A 468 4.46 48.77 47.68
C GLU A 468 4.26 47.25 47.91
N GLY A 469 4.61 46.41 46.93
CA GLY A 469 4.38 44.96 46.97
C GLY A 469 5.44 44.16 47.73
N SER A 470 5.23 43.86 49.01
CA SER A 470 6.03 42.84 49.71
C SER A 470 5.62 41.40 49.32
N LEU A 471 6.50 40.44 49.63
CA LEU A 471 6.24 38.98 49.57
C LEU A 471 6.07 38.39 50.98
N ASP A 472 5.70 39.21 51.97
CA ASP A 472 5.48 38.79 53.36
C ASP A 472 4.06 38.24 53.55
N GLY A 473 3.94 37.02 54.08
CA GLY A 473 2.66 36.42 54.48
C GLY A 473 2.58 34.93 54.18
N GLU A 474 1.68 34.21 54.88
CA GLU A 474 1.55 32.75 54.76
C GLU A 474 1.07 32.25 53.39
N ARG A 475 0.59 33.15 52.50
CA ARG A 475 0.24 32.82 51.11
C ARG A 475 1.48 32.57 50.24
N TYR A 476 2.59 33.26 50.49
CA TYR A 476 3.81 33.17 49.68
C TYR A 476 4.79 32.14 50.25
N SER A 477 5.41 31.33 49.39
CA SER A 477 6.42 30.34 49.82
C SER A 477 7.48 30.09 48.75
N LEU A 478 8.75 30.00 49.18
CA LEU A 478 9.87 29.65 48.32
C LEU A 478 10.10 28.13 48.36
N LEU A 479 9.98 27.49 47.20
CA LEU A 479 10.22 26.06 47.05
C LEU A 479 11.73 25.74 47.00
N LYS A 480 12.08 24.50 47.38
CA LYS A 480 13.49 24.03 47.45
C LYS A 480 14.27 24.10 46.13
N ASN A 481 13.58 24.26 45.00
CA ASN A 481 14.14 24.40 43.66
C ASN A 481 14.32 25.87 43.21
N GLY A 482 14.00 26.85 44.07
CA GLY A 482 14.06 28.28 43.76
C GLY A 482 12.75 28.89 43.25
N SER A 483 11.70 28.10 43.01
CA SER A 483 10.42 28.60 42.47
C SER A 483 9.54 29.25 43.56
N LEU A 484 8.84 30.33 43.21
CA LEU A 484 7.90 31.02 44.11
C LEU A 484 6.49 30.45 43.94
N GLN A 485 5.91 29.93 45.01
CA GLN A 485 4.53 29.47 45.05
C GLN A 485 3.66 30.47 45.81
N ILE A 486 2.59 30.95 45.17
CA ILE A 486 1.51 31.73 45.78
C ILE A 486 0.31 30.81 45.99
N HIS A 487 -0.19 30.75 47.22
CA HIS A 487 -1.40 30.00 47.59
C HIS A 487 -2.60 30.94 47.66
N LYS A 488 -3.74 30.52 47.09
CA LYS A 488 -4.97 31.32 46.97
C LYS A 488 -4.70 32.71 46.38
N VAL A 489 -4.64 32.75 45.06
CA VAL A 489 -4.37 33.98 44.33
C VAL A 489 -5.55 34.94 44.45
N GLU A 490 -5.25 36.17 44.83
CA GLU A 490 -6.16 37.29 45.01
C GLU A 490 -5.87 38.35 43.93
N MET A 491 -6.82 39.26 43.61
CA MET A 491 -6.61 40.29 42.57
C MET A 491 -5.35 41.15 42.82
N GLU A 492 -4.97 41.34 44.08
CA GLU A 492 -3.81 42.11 44.53
C GLU A 492 -2.46 41.40 44.28
N ASP A 493 -2.45 40.12 43.89
CA ASP A 493 -1.24 39.39 43.47
C ASP A 493 -0.84 39.67 42.01
N MET A 494 -1.69 40.31 41.21
CA MET A 494 -1.40 40.62 39.81
C MET A 494 -0.17 41.54 39.66
N GLY A 495 0.57 41.39 38.56
CA GLY A 495 1.71 42.26 38.20
C GLY A 495 3.07 41.55 38.20
N GLN A 496 4.16 42.34 38.23
CA GLN A 496 5.50 41.87 37.89
C GLN A 496 6.32 41.36 39.09
N TYR A 497 6.89 40.17 38.93
CA TYR A 497 7.74 39.46 39.86
C TYR A 497 9.13 39.22 39.26
N LYS A 498 10.18 39.31 40.07
CA LYS A 498 11.56 39.11 39.64
C LYS A 498 12.28 38.11 40.52
N CYS A 499 12.83 37.08 39.86
CA CYS A 499 13.81 36.18 40.46
C CYS A 499 15.22 36.75 40.30
N LEU A 500 16.03 36.65 41.35
CA LEU A 500 17.46 36.97 41.39
C LEU A 500 18.23 35.72 41.83
N ALA A 501 19.17 35.27 41.00
CA ALA A 501 20.01 34.11 41.25
C ALA A 501 21.49 34.53 41.34
N ASN A 502 22.20 34.14 42.40
CA ASN A 502 23.55 34.65 42.68
C ASN A 502 24.50 33.56 43.24
N ASN A 503 25.68 33.40 42.63
CA ASN A 503 26.79 32.59 43.16
C ASN A 503 28.13 33.37 43.12
N SER A 504 29.26 32.71 43.36
CA SER A 504 30.59 33.36 43.34
C SER A 504 31.03 33.86 41.96
N GLU A 505 30.53 33.26 40.89
CA GLU A 505 30.94 33.53 39.50
C GLU A 505 30.05 34.58 38.81
N GLY A 506 28.92 34.96 39.43
CA GLY A 506 28.07 36.04 38.94
C GLY A 506 26.63 36.04 39.47
N THR A 507 25.84 36.95 38.90
CA THR A 507 24.42 37.16 39.21
C THR A 507 23.59 37.13 37.92
N MET A 508 22.39 36.57 37.98
CA MET A 508 21.41 36.51 36.89
C MET A 508 20.03 36.89 37.43
N SER A 509 19.15 37.44 36.59
CA SER A 509 17.77 37.73 36.99
C SER A 509 16.76 37.56 35.86
N LEU A 510 15.57 37.09 36.19
CA LEU A 510 14.42 36.95 35.29
C LEU A 510 13.24 37.72 35.89
N THR A 511 12.61 38.60 35.10
CA THR A 511 11.32 39.23 35.43
C THR A 511 10.21 38.55 34.64
N THR A 512 9.05 38.38 35.27
CA THR A 512 7.85 37.74 34.71
C THR A 512 6.60 38.41 35.29
N GLU A 513 5.46 38.34 34.61
CA GLU A 513 4.22 39.00 35.00
C GLU A 513 3.09 38.00 35.27
N LEU A 514 2.42 38.11 36.42
CA LEU A 514 1.28 37.27 36.78
C LEU A 514 -0.03 37.93 36.37
N PHE A 515 -0.81 37.24 35.52
CA PHE A 515 -2.17 37.60 35.14
C PHE A 515 -3.20 36.70 35.82
N ILE A 516 -4.36 37.27 36.10
CA ILE A 516 -5.54 36.56 36.60
C ILE A 516 -6.58 36.53 35.48
N LYS A 517 -7.21 35.37 35.25
CA LYS A 517 -8.08 35.05 34.11
C LYS A 517 -9.46 34.60 34.58
N ASP A 518 -10.46 34.77 33.72
CA ASP A 518 -11.82 34.25 33.94
C ASP A 518 -11.87 32.72 33.83
N SER A 519 -12.65 32.07 34.71
CA SER A 519 -12.82 30.62 34.72
C SER A 519 -13.74 30.10 33.60
N THR A 520 -13.31 29.01 32.97
CA THR A 520 -14.07 28.22 32.00
C THR A 520 -15.29 27.56 32.65
N ARG A 521 -16.42 27.59 31.96
CA ARG A 521 -17.71 27.09 32.45
C ARG A 521 -18.62 26.62 31.32
N ILE A 522 -19.29 25.49 31.51
CA ILE A 522 -20.33 24.99 30.61
C ILE A 522 -21.62 25.77 30.89
N VAL A 523 -21.98 26.68 30.00
CA VAL A 523 -23.18 27.53 30.12
C VAL A 523 -24.45 26.77 29.73
N LYS A 524 -24.33 25.85 28.77
CA LYS A 524 -25.42 25.00 28.30
C LYS A 524 -24.93 23.54 28.24
N PRO A 525 -25.25 22.71 29.26
CA PRO A 525 -24.87 21.30 29.26
C PRO A 525 -25.75 20.48 28.31
N PRO A 526 -25.27 19.31 27.87
CA PRO A 526 -26.09 18.36 27.11
C PRO A 526 -27.25 17.78 27.95
N GLN A 527 -28.24 17.19 27.28
CA GLN A 527 -29.46 16.69 27.90
C GLN A 527 -29.80 15.27 27.44
N ASP A 528 -30.43 14.48 28.32
CA ASP A 528 -30.83 13.10 28.05
C ASP A 528 -31.74 13.00 26.82
N MET A 529 -31.47 12.02 25.95
CA MET A 529 -32.10 11.91 24.63
C MET A 529 -32.63 10.50 24.35
N LYS A 530 -33.76 10.41 23.65
CA LYS A 530 -34.28 9.15 23.10
C LYS A 530 -34.28 9.23 21.58
N VAL A 531 -33.56 8.32 20.94
CA VAL A 531 -33.22 8.40 19.51
C VAL A 531 -33.56 7.09 18.82
N LYS A 532 -34.09 7.12 17.60
CA LYS A 532 -34.33 5.88 16.85
C LYS A 532 -33.01 5.38 16.26
N ARG A 533 -32.81 4.06 16.25
CA ARG A 533 -31.76 3.41 15.47
C ARG A 533 -31.81 3.90 14.01
N GLY A 534 -30.63 4.24 13.47
CA GLY A 534 -30.45 4.78 12.12
C GLY A 534 -30.63 6.29 11.98
N SER A 535 -31.27 6.98 12.94
CA SER A 535 -31.34 8.45 12.91
C SER A 535 -30.06 9.11 13.45
N ILE A 536 -30.04 10.45 13.47
CA ILE A 536 -28.93 11.26 13.98
C ILE A 536 -29.26 11.69 15.42
N ALA A 537 -28.29 11.62 16.34
CA ALA A 537 -28.35 12.22 17.68
C ALA A 537 -27.40 13.42 17.76
N GLU A 538 -27.84 14.53 18.37
CA GLU A 538 -27.00 15.72 18.57
C GLU A 538 -27.01 16.13 20.04
N LEU A 539 -25.83 16.15 20.67
CA LEU A 539 -25.61 16.63 22.03
C LEU A 539 -24.80 17.93 22.00
N GLU A 540 -25.38 19.00 22.53
CA GLU A 540 -24.81 20.34 22.50
C GLU A 540 -24.11 20.68 23.83
N CYS A 541 -22.94 21.31 23.78
CA CYS A 541 -22.19 21.76 24.95
C CYS A 541 -21.61 23.17 24.71
N GLN A 542 -22.28 24.22 25.21
CA GLN A 542 -21.82 25.60 25.05
C GLN A 542 -20.94 26.06 26.22
N VAL A 543 -19.90 26.84 25.92
CA VAL A 543 -18.82 27.17 26.87
C VAL A 543 -18.53 28.67 26.88
N GLU A 544 -18.35 29.23 28.08
CA GLU A 544 -17.70 30.53 28.29
C GLU A 544 -16.33 30.31 28.92
N CYS A 545 -15.34 31.09 28.50
CA CYS A 545 -13.97 31.14 29.05
C CYS A 545 -13.38 32.54 28.82
N ASP A 546 -12.23 32.83 29.45
CA ASP A 546 -11.47 34.05 29.20
C ASP A 546 -11.17 34.23 27.68
N PRO A 547 -11.38 35.44 27.10
CA PRO A 547 -11.14 35.68 25.68
C PRO A 547 -9.72 35.39 25.19
N THR A 548 -8.71 35.47 26.06
CA THR A 548 -7.32 35.15 25.74
C THR A 548 -7.04 33.64 25.71
N LEU A 549 -7.80 32.85 26.48
CA LEU A 549 -7.70 31.38 26.51
C LEU A 549 -8.55 30.70 25.42
N ARG A 550 -9.47 31.43 24.76
CA ARG A 550 -10.36 30.86 23.72
C ARG A 550 -9.63 30.18 22.55
N LYS A 551 -8.35 30.48 22.29
CA LYS A 551 -7.53 29.84 21.25
C LYS A 551 -6.93 28.48 21.67
N GLU A 552 -6.95 28.15 22.96
CA GLU A 552 -6.47 26.88 23.52
C GLU A 552 -7.58 26.07 24.21
N LEU A 553 -8.83 26.54 24.14
CA LEU A 553 -10.00 25.82 24.66
C LEU A 553 -10.20 24.51 23.88
N GLU A 554 -10.02 23.39 24.56
CA GLU A 554 -10.39 22.07 24.05
C GLU A 554 -11.76 21.65 24.57
N ILE A 555 -12.64 21.22 23.65
CA ILE A 555 -13.88 20.50 23.98
C ILE A 555 -13.70 19.04 23.58
N LEU A 556 -13.80 18.14 24.55
CA LEU A 556 -13.60 16.71 24.41
C LEU A 556 -14.89 15.98 24.79
N TRP A 557 -15.28 15.00 23.98
CA TRP A 557 -16.42 14.13 24.27
C TRP A 557 -15.97 12.74 24.69
N MET A 558 -16.58 12.23 25.76
CA MET A 558 -16.40 10.87 26.27
C MET A 558 -17.72 10.11 26.21
N LYS A 559 -17.65 8.79 26.01
CA LYS A 559 -18.75 7.84 26.10
C LYS A 559 -18.39 6.78 27.14
N ASP A 560 -19.20 6.67 28.19
CA ASP A 560 -19.01 5.74 29.31
C ASP A 560 -17.59 5.81 29.93
N GLY A 561 -16.99 7.01 29.94
CA GLY A 561 -15.64 7.28 30.45
C GLY A 561 -14.49 7.06 29.45
N MET A 562 -14.76 6.73 28.18
CA MET A 562 -13.76 6.59 27.12
C MET A 562 -13.87 7.73 26.10
N ASN A 563 -12.74 8.35 25.73
CA ASN A 563 -12.70 9.44 24.75
C ASN A 563 -13.20 8.99 23.38
N ILE A 564 -14.11 9.76 22.78
CA ILE A 564 -14.60 9.55 21.41
C ILE A 564 -13.54 10.10 20.45
N LEU A 565 -12.75 9.21 19.85
CA LEU A 565 -11.74 9.60 18.87
C LEU A 565 -12.39 9.73 17.48
N SER A 566 -12.56 10.97 17.02
CA SER A 566 -13.13 11.38 15.71
C SER A 566 -12.36 10.91 14.46
N ASN A 567 -11.61 9.81 14.57
CA ASN A 567 -10.81 9.22 13.50
C ASN A 567 -10.80 7.67 13.52
N PHE A 568 -11.59 7.04 14.41
CA PHE A 568 -11.61 5.58 14.63
C PHE A 568 -13.02 4.97 14.69
N SER A 569 -14.07 5.77 14.47
CA SER A 569 -15.46 5.30 14.44
C SER A 569 -16.24 6.07 13.37
N GLU A 570 -16.71 5.35 12.35
CA GLU A 570 -17.67 5.88 11.38
C GLU A 570 -18.93 6.38 12.12
N GLY A 571 -19.42 7.57 11.78
CA GLY A 571 -20.65 8.14 12.35
C GLY A 571 -20.48 9.11 13.53
N TYR A 572 -19.28 9.35 14.06
CA TYR A 572 -19.07 10.33 15.13
C TYR A 572 -18.39 11.62 14.65
N PHE A 573 -19.13 12.73 14.69
CA PHE A 573 -18.67 14.07 14.29
C PHE A 573 -18.70 15.03 15.48
N THR A 574 -17.76 15.99 15.50
CA THR A 574 -17.66 17.01 16.55
C THR A 574 -17.31 18.36 15.93
N ASP A 575 -18.17 19.35 16.13
CA ASP A 575 -18.00 20.72 15.61
C ASP A 575 -18.51 21.75 16.63
N ASP A 576 -17.75 22.81 16.89
CA ASP A 576 -18.02 23.91 17.86
C ASP A 576 -18.77 23.52 19.17
N GLY A 577 -18.40 22.38 19.76
CA GLY A 577 -18.96 21.87 21.02
C GLY A 577 -20.20 20.98 20.89
N ILE A 578 -20.67 20.71 19.67
CA ILE A 578 -21.72 19.73 19.37
C ILE A 578 -21.08 18.37 19.09
N LEU A 579 -21.62 17.30 19.69
CA LEU A 579 -21.36 15.92 19.30
C LEU A 579 -22.55 15.40 18.48
N GLN A 580 -22.29 15.05 17.22
CA GLN A 580 -23.27 14.45 16.32
C GLN A 580 -22.95 12.96 16.12
N ILE A 581 -23.93 12.09 16.34
CA ILE A 581 -23.85 10.64 16.12
C ILE A 581 -24.79 10.30 14.96
N VAL A 582 -24.24 9.93 13.82
CA VAL A 582 -24.96 9.58 12.59
C VAL A 582 -25.16 8.07 12.52
N ASN A 583 -26.33 7.60 12.05
CA ASN A 583 -26.69 6.19 11.95
C ASN A 583 -26.64 5.45 13.32
N VAL A 584 -27.23 6.07 14.34
CA VAL A 584 -27.22 5.60 15.74
C VAL A 584 -27.55 4.11 15.85
N SER A 585 -26.72 3.37 16.58
CA SER A 585 -26.86 1.92 16.80
C SER A 585 -27.18 1.59 18.27
N HIS A 586 -27.60 0.37 18.59
CA HIS A 586 -27.76 -0.06 20.00
C HIS A 586 -26.45 -0.01 20.80
N SER A 587 -25.31 -0.10 20.13
CA SER A 587 -23.98 0.15 20.73
C SER A 587 -23.76 1.62 21.14
N ASP A 588 -24.62 2.55 20.74
CA ASP A 588 -24.57 3.99 21.04
C ASP A 588 -25.55 4.43 22.13
N GLN A 589 -26.21 3.47 22.79
CA GLN A 589 -26.81 3.70 24.10
C GLN A 589 -25.71 3.76 25.17
N GLY A 590 -25.66 4.85 25.94
CA GLY A 590 -24.59 5.10 26.92
C GLY A 590 -24.63 6.50 27.52
N ASN A 591 -23.74 6.77 28.48
CA ASN A 591 -23.57 8.08 29.10
C ASN A 591 -22.49 8.90 28.38
N TYR A 592 -22.90 10.00 27.76
CA TYR A 592 -22.04 10.91 27.02
C TYR A 592 -21.66 12.11 27.89
N THR A 593 -20.37 12.42 27.98
CA THR A 593 -19.84 13.50 28.83
C THR A 593 -19.03 14.47 28.00
N CYS A 594 -19.45 15.73 28.01
CA CYS A 594 -18.67 16.86 27.54
C CYS A 594 -17.65 17.24 28.61
N VAL A 595 -16.40 17.44 28.19
CA VAL A 595 -15.27 17.89 29.01
C VAL A 595 -14.66 19.10 28.32
N VAL A 596 -14.65 20.25 29.00
CA VAL A 596 -14.15 21.51 28.43
C VAL A 596 -12.95 21.94 29.25
N ARG A 597 -11.83 22.27 28.60
CA ARG A 597 -10.56 22.53 29.30
C ARG A 597 -9.68 23.58 28.63
N THR A 598 -8.92 24.31 29.43
CA THR A 598 -7.86 25.24 29.01
C THR A 598 -6.50 24.76 29.52
N SER A 599 -5.47 25.60 29.47
CA SER A 599 -4.22 25.38 30.23
C SER A 599 -4.38 25.54 31.74
N LEU A 600 -5.46 26.20 32.22
CA LEU A 600 -5.63 26.60 33.63
C LEU A 600 -6.73 25.79 34.37
N ASP A 601 -7.78 25.37 33.67
CA ASP A 601 -8.95 24.71 34.27
C ASP A 601 -9.68 23.70 33.36
N GLN A 602 -10.67 23.04 33.95
CA GLN A 602 -11.56 22.09 33.30
C GLN A 602 -12.95 22.09 33.99
N ASP A 603 -14.02 21.98 33.20
CA ASP A 603 -15.40 21.75 33.63
C ASP A 603 -16.02 20.56 32.86
N THR A 604 -17.05 19.90 33.40
CA THR A 604 -17.62 18.67 32.81
C THR A 604 -19.12 18.50 33.03
N ALA A 605 -19.86 18.08 32.00
CA ALA A 605 -21.30 17.81 32.07
C ALA A 605 -21.68 16.56 31.26
N SER A 606 -22.72 15.83 31.69
CA SER A 606 -23.09 14.50 31.16
C SER A 606 -24.58 14.38 30.79
N ALA A 607 -24.88 13.52 29.82
CA ALA A 607 -26.22 13.20 29.33
C ALA A 607 -26.31 11.76 28.80
N TYR A 608 -27.45 11.09 28.98
CA TYR A 608 -27.67 9.69 28.59
C TYR A 608 -28.47 9.58 27.28
N ILE A 609 -27.96 8.79 26.32
CA ILE A 609 -28.69 8.45 25.08
C ILE A 609 -29.34 7.07 25.23
N THR A 610 -30.64 6.99 24.94
CA THR A 610 -31.41 5.73 24.85
C THR A 610 -31.81 5.45 23.39
N VAL A 611 -31.62 4.22 22.91
CA VAL A 611 -31.86 3.87 21.50
C VAL A 611 -33.15 3.06 21.34
N LEU A 612 -33.99 3.45 20.38
CA LEU A 612 -35.30 2.84 20.07
C LEU A 612 -35.25 2.11 18.73
N ASP A 613 -35.85 0.91 18.62
CA ASP A 613 -35.86 0.13 17.38
C ASP A 613 -37.21 -0.59 17.14
N VAL A 614 -37.29 -1.38 16.06
CA VAL A 614 -38.40 -2.32 15.85
C VAL A 614 -38.26 -3.56 16.76
N PRO A 615 -39.36 -4.23 17.15
CA PRO A 615 -39.29 -5.40 18.01
C PRO A 615 -38.71 -6.61 17.27
N ASP A 616 -38.07 -7.51 18.02
CA ASP A 616 -37.57 -8.77 17.46
C ASP A 616 -38.72 -9.71 17.02
N PRO A 617 -38.48 -10.60 16.04
CA PRO A 617 -39.44 -11.65 15.66
C PRO A 617 -39.84 -12.53 16.86
N PRO A 618 -41.14 -12.77 17.11
CA PRO A 618 -41.62 -13.67 18.15
C PRO A 618 -41.00 -15.07 18.06
N VAL A 619 -40.56 -15.60 19.20
CA VAL A 619 -39.81 -16.87 19.26
C VAL A 619 -40.67 -18.02 19.78
N GLN A 620 -40.19 -19.25 19.56
CA GLN A 620 -40.80 -20.50 20.04
C GLN A 620 -42.27 -20.72 19.61
N LEU A 621 -42.61 -20.43 18.35
CA LEU A 621 -43.92 -20.74 17.78
C LEU A 621 -44.25 -22.24 17.96
N LYS A 622 -45.39 -22.52 18.60
CA LYS A 622 -45.89 -23.88 18.90
C LYS A 622 -47.37 -23.99 18.57
N LEU A 623 -47.75 -25.10 17.94
CA LEU A 623 -49.15 -25.46 17.72
C LEU A 623 -49.65 -26.32 18.90
N THR A 624 -50.80 -25.96 19.44
CA THR A 624 -51.48 -26.57 20.60
C THR A 624 -52.98 -26.68 20.30
N ASP A 625 -53.77 -27.37 21.13
CA ASP A 625 -55.23 -27.56 20.92
C ASP A 625 -55.64 -28.03 19.51
N LEU A 626 -54.84 -28.91 18.88
CA LEU A 626 -55.09 -29.45 17.53
C LEU A 626 -56.44 -30.20 17.46
N LYS A 627 -57.33 -29.72 16.58
CA LYS A 627 -58.66 -30.29 16.31
C LYS A 627 -58.93 -30.31 14.80
N ASP A 628 -60.07 -30.88 14.40
CA ASP A 628 -60.52 -31.04 13.01
C ASP A 628 -60.59 -29.73 12.20
N ARG A 629 -60.91 -28.61 12.84
CA ARG A 629 -61.06 -27.27 12.22
C ARG A 629 -60.41 -26.13 13.00
N SER A 630 -59.61 -26.42 14.02
CA SER A 630 -58.95 -25.36 14.81
C SER A 630 -57.64 -25.79 15.42
N VAL A 631 -56.74 -24.83 15.62
CA VAL A 631 -55.47 -24.99 16.34
C VAL A 631 -55.21 -23.72 17.13
N ARG A 632 -54.55 -23.81 18.29
CA ARG A 632 -54.03 -22.65 19.02
C ARG A 632 -52.55 -22.48 18.69
N LEU A 633 -52.20 -21.35 18.07
CA LEU A 633 -50.81 -20.93 17.93
C LEU A 633 -50.38 -20.23 19.22
N GLN A 634 -49.23 -20.60 19.77
CA GLN A 634 -48.61 -19.97 20.93
C GLN A 634 -47.18 -19.55 20.57
N TRP A 635 -46.72 -18.42 21.10
CA TRP A 635 -45.38 -17.87 20.91
C TRP A 635 -44.87 -17.28 22.22
N VAL A 636 -43.66 -16.71 22.19
CA VAL A 636 -43.10 -15.89 23.27
C VAL A 636 -42.66 -14.56 22.64
N ALA A 637 -42.94 -13.45 23.32
CA ALA A 637 -42.42 -12.14 22.90
C ALA A 637 -40.88 -12.15 22.94
N ALA A 638 -40.28 -11.53 21.93
CA ALA A 638 -38.85 -11.24 21.91
C ALA A 638 -38.61 -9.80 22.43
N SER A 639 -37.43 -9.23 22.18
CA SER A 639 -37.07 -7.87 22.60
C SER A 639 -38.03 -6.83 22.01
N ASP A 640 -38.47 -5.85 22.82
CA ASP A 640 -39.22 -4.68 22.34
C ASP A 640 -38.32 -3.50 21.93
N HIS A 641 -37.01 -3.63 22.12
CA HIS A 641 -35.99 -2.61 21.84
C HIS A 641 -36.38 -1.20 22.32
N ASN A 642 -36.80 -1.11 23.59
CA ASN A 642 -37.22 0.12 24.27
C ASN A 642 -38.49 0.79 23.70
N SER A 643 -39.20 0.12 22.78
CA SER A 643 -40.37 0.64 22.06
C SER A 643 -41.52 -0.40 22.10
N PRO A 644 -42.47 -0.27 23.05
CA PRO A 644 -43.32 -1.38 23.48
C PRO A 644 -44.21 -1.95 22.37
N ILE A 645 -44.29 -3.29 22.31
CA ILE A 645 -45.12 -4.04 21.37
C ILE A 645 -46.60 -3.73 21.62
N THR A 646 -47.28 -3.18 20.61
CA THR A 646 -48.69 -2.80 20.66
C THR A 646 -49.61 -3.96 20.24
N GLU A 647 -49.23 -4.72 19.22
CA GLU A 647 -49.98 -5.89 18.73
C GLU A 647 -49.09 -6.97 18.09
N PHE A 648 -49.66 -8.16 17.90
CA PHE A 648 -49.11 -9.22 17.06
C PHE A 648 -50.05 -9.51 15.89
N ILE A 649 -49.51 -9.55 14.68
CA ILE A 649 -50.23 -9.98 13.47
C ILE A 649 -49.88 -11.44 13.20
N ILE A 650 -50.89 -12.30 13.04
CA ILE A 650 -50.73 -13.70 12.64
C ILE A 650 -51.08 -13.83 11.16
N GLN A 651 -50.17 -14.41 10.39
CA GLN A 651 -50.35 -14.68 8.96
C GLN A 651 -50.13 -16.17 8.65
N TYR A 652 -50.70 -16.63 7.55
CA TYR A 652 -50.61 -18.01 7.08
C TYR A 652 -50.37 -18.11 5.57
N GLU A 653 -49.87 -19.27 5.15
CA GLU A 653 -49.74 -19.67 3.76
C GLU A 653 -50.33 -21.08 3.58
N GLU A 654 -51.06 -21.29 2.48
CA GLU A 654 -51.63 -22.59 2.10
C GLU A 654 -50.68 -23.23 1.09
N ASN A 655 -50.18 -24.42 1.37
CA ASN A 655 -48.96 -24.97 0.74
C ASN A 655 -49.16 -25.50 -0.70
N HIS A 656 -49.72 -24.67 -1.60
CA HIS A 656 -50.06 -25.01 -2.98
C HIS A 656 -49.96 -23.80 -3.95
N TRP A 657 -48.98 -23.89 -4.86
CA TRP A 657 -48.92 -23.26 -6.19
C TRP A 657 -48.73 -21.73 -6.34
N GLU A 658 -48.69 -20.93 -5.27
CA GLU A 658 -48.12 -19.57 -5.30
C GLU A 658 -47.26 -19.32 -4.05
N PRO A 659 -45.91 -19.47 -4.12
CA PRO A 659 -45.05 -19.08 -3.00
C PRO A 659 -45.09 -17.56 -2.77
N GLU A 660 -44.90 -17.15 -1.51
CA GLU A 660 -44.79 -15.77 -1.00
C GLU A 660 -46.12 -15.04 -0.69
N LYS A 661 -47.29 -15.57 -1.08
CA LYS A 661 -48.59 -14.88 -0.89
C LYS A 661 -49.23 -15.13 0.49
N TRP A 662 -48.57 -14.65 1.54
CA TRP A 662 -49.03 -14.70 2.94
C TRP A 662 -50.35 -13.95 3.16
N LYS A 663 -51.30 -14.59 3.85
CA LYS A 663 -52.63 -14.04 4.20
C LYS A 663 -52.73 -13.75 5.69
N GLU A 664 -53.33 -12.64 6.09
CA GLU A 664 -53.63 -12.36 7.51
C GLU A 664 -54.81 -13.21 7.99
N ILE A 665 -54.71 -13.79 9.20
CA ILE A 665 -55.79 -14.57 9.82
C ILE A 665 -56.32 -13.92 11.11
N LEU A 666 -55.48 -13.25 11.89
CA LEU A 666 -55.87 -12.68 13.18
C LEU A 666 -54.84 -11.65 13.69
N ARG A 667 -55.31 -10.61 14.38
CA ARG A 667 -54.49 -9.73 15.24
C ARG A 667 -54.85 -9.92 16.70
N VAL A 668 -53.86 -9.80 17.58
CA VAL A 668 -54.05 -9.79 19.04
C VAL A 668 -53.20 -8.70 19.69
N ALA A 669 -53.62 -8.18 20.85
CA ALA A 669 -52.86 -7.16 21.57
C ALA A 669 -51.46 -7.66 21.99
N GLY A 670 -50.48 -6.76 22.14
CA GLY A 670 -49.09 -7.09 22.49
C GLY A 670 -48.89 -7.77 23.85
N SER A 671 -49.93 -7.82 24.68
CA SER A 671 -49.99 -8.58 25.93
C SER A 671 -50.48 -10.04 25.78
N GLN A 672 -50.81 -10.48 24.56
CA GLN A 672 -51.31 -11.83 24.28
C GLN A 672 -50.26 -12.65 23.52
N PHE A 673 -49.95 -13.84 24.04
CA PHE A 673 -48.91 -14.73 23.49
C PHE A 673 -49.47 -16.08 22.99
N SER A 674 -50.79 -16.20 22.85
CA SER A 674 -51.44 -17.33 22.19
C SER A 674 -52.78 -16.91 21.58
N ALA A 675 -53.15 -17.48 20.44
CA ALA A 675 -54.43 -17.24 19.80
C ALA A 675 -55.02 -18.49 19.12
N PRO A 676 -56.35 -18.68 19.16
CA PRO A 676 -57.02 -19.74 18.41
C PRO A 676 -57.16 -19.34 16.93
N LEU A 677 -56.81 -20.26 16.03
CA LEU A 677 -56.93 -20.14 14.59
C LEU A 677 -57.96 -21.16 14.09
N THR A 678 -58.82 -20.74 13.15
CA THR A 678 -59.84 -21.61 12.52
C THR A 678 -59.38 -21.96 11.11
N LEU A 679 -59.41 -23.25 10.76
CA LEU A 679 -58.76 -23.80 9.55
C LEU A 679 -59.70 -24.77 8.82
N TYR A 680 -59.42 -24.99 7.53
CA TYR A 680 -60.09 -26.04 6.75
C TYR A 680 -59.33 -27.37 6.85
N GLY A 681 -60.06 -28.48 6.99
CA GLY A 681 -59.47 -29.82 7.07
C GLY A 681 -58.77 -30.23 5.76
N HIS A 682 -57.75 -31.08 5.88
CA HIS A 682 -56.93 -31.62 4.78
C HIS A 682 -56.09 -30.60 3.98
N ILE A 683 -55.94 -29.35 4.46
CA ILE A 683 -55.02 -28.36 3.87
C ILE A 683 -53.76 -28.24 4.76
N ASN A 684 -52.59 -28.17 4.14
CA ASN A 684 -51.33 -27.91 4.81
C ASN A 684 -51.12 -26.39 4.97
N TYR A 685 -50.98 -25.94 6.22
CA TYR A 685 -50.80 -24.54 6.58
C TYR A 685 -49.39 -24.27 7.14
N GLN A 686 -48.76 -23.20 6.68
CA GLN A 686 -47.65 -22.55 7.39
C GLN A 686 -48.15 -21.32 8.14
N PHE A 687 -47.48 -20.93 9.24
CA PHE A 687 -47.85 -19.77 10.05
C PHE A 687 -46.64 -18.93 10.41
N ARG A 688 -46.81 -17.60 10.45
CA ARG A 688 -45.85 -16.64 11.03
C ARG A 688 -46.56 -15.65 11.94
N VAL A 689 -45.86 -15.18 12.96
CA VAL A 689 -46.31 -14.12 13.88
C VAL A 689 -45.35 -12.94 13.73
N ILE A 690 -45.90 -11.74 13.58
CA ILE A 690 -45.15 -10.49 13.41
C ILE A 690 -45.45 -9.62 14.64
N ALA A 691 -44.41 -9.15 15.33
CA ALA A 691 -44.54 -8.16 16.40
C ALA A 691 -44.64 -6.76 15.82
N VAL A 692 -45.56 -5.94 16.31
CA VAL A 692 -45.80 -4.57 15.87
C VAL A 692 -45.62 -3.63 17.05
N ASN A 693 -44.86 -2.55 16.85
CA ASN A 693 -44.90 -1.36 17.70
C ASN A 693 -45.40 -0.15 16.87
N ALA A 694 -45.43 1.03 17.48
CA ALA A 694 -46.09 2.20 16.88
C ALA A 694 -45.35 2.85 15.68
N ILE A 695 -44.29 2.23 15.16
CA ILE A 695 -43.39 2.80 14.14
C ILE A 695 -43.71 2.21 12.76
N PRO A 696 -43.65 2.97 11.63
CA PRO A 696 -43.86 2.40 10.30
C PRO A 696 -42.82 1.32 9.97
N ASP A 697 -43.26 0.18 9.44
CA ASP A 697 -42.39 -0.98 9.16
C ASP A 697 -41.63 -0.88 7.84
N ARG A 698 -42.15 -0.09 6.88
CA ARG A 698 -41.60 0.03 5.52
C ARG A 698 -41.63 1.47 4.99
N ASN A 699 -40.86 1.67 3.91
CA ASN A 699 -40.90 2.87 3.07
C ASN A 699 -41.77 2.61 1.83
N PRO A 700 -42.28 3.67 1.17
CA PRO A 700 -42.98 3.51 -0.10
C PRO A 700 -42.07 2.94 -1.19
N GLU A 701 -42.63 2.10 -2.05
CA GLU A 701 -41.95 1.56 -3.24
C GLU A 701 -42.41 2.31 -4.51
N ASN A 702 -41.96 1.85 -5.68
CA ASN A 702 -42.33 2.41 -6.99
C ASN A 702 -42.08 3.93 -7.12
N ILE A 703 -40.97 4.43 -6.57
CA ILE A 703 -40.52 5.81 -6.72
C ILE A 703 -40.18 6.07 -8.20
N LYS A 704 -40.82 7.06 -8.79
CA LYS A 704 -40.61 7.56 -10.15
C LYS A 704 -40.11 9.00 -10.14
N ILE A 705 -39.26 9.30 -11.11
CA ILE A 705 -38.59 10.59 -11.26
C ILE A 705 -38.70 10.95 -12.75
N GLU A 706 -39.63 11.83 -13.10
CA GLU A 706 -40.05 12.09 -14.47
C GLU A 706 -39.80 13.56 -14.86
N GLY A 707 -38.97 13.78 -15.89
CA GLY A 707 -38.55 15.09 -16.35
C GLY A 707 -39.53 15.76 -17.32
N HIS A 708 -40.78 15.98 -16.91
CA HIS A 708 -41.84 16.40 -17.85
C HIS A 708 -41.63 17.78 -18.49
N LEU A 709 -40.92 18.71 -17.85
CA LEU A 709 -40.64 20.06 -18.37
C LEU A 709 -39.17 20.45 -18.15
N PRO A 710 -38.58 21.30 -19.00
CA PRO A 710 -37.24 21.85 -18.75
C PRO A 710 -37.23 22.64 -17.44
N HIS A 711 -36.12 22.55 -16.70
CA HIS A 711 -35.96 23.14 -15.36
C HIS A 711 -36.92 22.60 -14.28
N GLN A 712 -37.56 21.46 -14.54
CA GLN A 712 -38.44 20.76 -13.60
C GLN A 712 -38.05 19.27 -13.49
N MET A 713 -38.32 18.67 -12.33
CA MET A 713 -38.24 17.25 -12.09
C MET A 713 -39.39 16.82 -11.18
N ASP A 714 -40.28 15.96 -11.69
CA ASP A 714 -41.47 15.51 -10.97
C ASP A 714 -41.19 14.17 -10.29
N ILE A 715 -41.34 14.13 -8.98
CA ILE A 715 -41.09 12.94 -8.15
C ILE A 715 -42.44 12.42 -7.66
N SER A 716 -42.72 11.13 -7.86
CA SER A 716 -43.94 10.47 -7.38
C SER A 716 -43.66 9.05 -6.89
N TRP A 717 -44.52 8.52 -6.02
CA TRP A 717 -44.36 7.20 -5.43
C TRP A 717 -45.71 6.60 -5.08
N GLU A 718 -45.74 5.30 -4.78
CA GLU A 718 -46.94 4.62 -4.33
C GLU A 718 -47.18 4.91 -2.83
N PRO A 719 -48.35 5.45 -2.43
CA PRO A 719 -48.62 5.76 -1.03
C PRO A 719 -48.82 4.47 -0.22
N LEU A 720 -48.18 4.41 0.95
CA LEU A 720 -48.41 3.34 1.94
C LEU A 720 -49.90 3.26 2.30
N LEU A 721 -50.44 2.05 2.40
CA LEU A 721 -51.84 1.82 2.77
C LEU A 721 -52.06 2.14 4.26
N PRO A 722 -53.26 2.56 4.69
CA PRO A 722 -53.52 2.96 6.09
C PRO A 722 -53.18 1.91 7.17
N VAL A 723 -53.14 0.63 6.81
CA VAL A 723 -52.74 -0.49 7.68
C VAL A 723 -51.22 -0.59 7.91
N GLU A 724 -50.44 0.13 7.10
CA GLU A 724 -48.96 0.16 7.05
C GLU A 724 -48.41 1.43 7.71
N HIS A 725 -49.29 2.36 8.11
CA HIS A 725 -48.91 3.63 8.74
C HIS A 725 -48.46 3.42 10.19
N ASN A 726 -48.90 2.32 10.83
CA ASN A 726 -48.64 1.90 12.22
C ASN A 726 -48.91 2.97 13.31
N GLY A 727 -49.53 4.09 12.92
CA GLY A 727 -49.82 5.25 13.74
C GLY A 727 -50.46 6.36 12.89
N PRO A 728 -51.15 7.34 13.49
CA PRO A 728 -51.79 8.42 12.76
C PRO A 728 -50.79 9.49 12.32
N SER A 729 -51.22 10.34 11.38
CA SER A 729 -50.43 11.41 10.77
C SER A 729 -49.18 10.90 10.05
N LEU A 730 -49.38 10.08 9.01
CA LEU A 730 -48.31 9.72 8.09
C LEU A 730 -47.89 10.95 7.26
N GLU A 731 -46.59 11.20 7.21
CA GLU A 731 -45.92 12.15 6.35
C GLU A 731 -44.73 11.45 5.66
N TYR A 732 -44.18 12.03 4.60
CA TYR A 732 -42.96 11.53 3.95
C TYR A 732 -41.87 12.60 4.01
N LYS A 733 -40.63 12.18 4.25
CA LYS A 733 -39.43 12.97 4.02
C LYS A 733 -38.88 12.62 2.66
N LEU A 734 -38.98 13.56 1.73
CA LEU A 734 -38.33 13.50 0.43
C LEU A 734 -36.94 14.12 0.55
N SER A 735 -35.90 13.38 0.22
CA SER A 735 -34.53 13.88 0.14
C SER A 735 -34.01 13.71 -1.30
N TYR A 736 -33.47 14.78 -1.90
CA TYR A 736 -32.92 14.75 -3.26
C TYR A 736 -31.61 15.55 -3.40
N ARG A 737 -30.72 15.14 -4.31
CA ARG A 737 -29.47 15.86 -4.65
C ARG A 737 -28.98 15.51 -6.05
N LEU A 738 -28.01 16.27 -6.57
CA LEU A 738 -27.35 15.96 -7.85
C LEU A 738 -26.54 14.66 -7.73
N LEU A 739 -26.58 13.82 -8.76
CA LEU A 739 -25.85 12.54 -8.78
C LEU A 739 -24.34 12.78 -8.74
N GLY A 740 -23.65 12.15 -7.78
CA GLY A 740 -22.20 12.24 -7.62
C GLY A 740 -21.69 13.53 -6.95
N VAL A 741 -22.58 14.38 -6.43
CA VAL A 741 -22.19 15.56 -5.63
C VAL A 741 -22.30 15.23 -4.14
N GLU A 742 -21.21 15.44 -3.39
CA GLU A 742 -21.12 15.11 -1.96
C GLU A 742 -21.83 16.12 -1.03
N ASP A 743 -22.52 17.12 -1.60
CA ASP A 743 -23.37 18.06 -0.88
C ASP A 743 -24.44 17.38 0.00
N SER A 744 -24.86 18.11 1.04
CA SER A 744 -26.02 17.78 1.86
C SER A 744 -27.27 17.61 0.99
N TRP A 745 -28.04 16.55 1.26
CA TRP A 745 -29.35 16.31 0.64
C TRP A 745 -30.28 17.52 0.83
N LYS A 746 -31.02 17.90 -0.22
CA LYS A 746 -32.13 18.85 -0.11
C LYS A 746 -33.36 18.09 0.37
N GLU A 747 -33.87 18.45 1.55
CA GLU A 747 -34.87 17.66 2.26
C GLU A 747 -36.19 18.44 2.44
N GLN A 748 -37.32 17.77 2.22
CA GLN A 748 -38.65 18.37 2.29
C GLN A 748 -39.67 17.39 2.90
N MET A 749 -40.41 17.84 3.91
CA MET A 749 -41.55 17.11 4.45
C MET A 749 -42.79 17.32 3.56
N VAL A 750 -43.48 16.24 3.22
CA VAL A 750 -44.63 16.23 2.30
C VAL A 750 -45.73 15.27 2.74
N LYS A 751 -46.99 15.70 2.59
CA LYS A 751 -48.22 14.92 2.90
C LYS A 751 -48.88 14.29 1.68
N ARG A 752 -48.29 14.50 0.51
CA ARG A 752 -48.78 13.99 -0.78
C ARG A 752 -47.75 13.00 -1.31
N HIS A 753 -48.21 12.04 -2.11
CA HIS A 753 -47.36 11.02 -2.74
C HIS A 753 -46.72 11.50 -4.07
N SER A 754 -46.53 12.82 -4.19
CA SER A 754 -45.79 13.46 -5.27
C SER A 754 -45.30 14.84 -4.86
N PHE A 755 -44.20 15.28 -5.50
CA PHE A 755 -43.57 16.59 -5.31
C PHE A 755 -42.93 17.07 -6.62
N VAL A 756 -42.88 18.38 -6.81
CA VAL A 756 -42.36 19.03 -8.02
C VAL A 756 -41.12 19.81 -7.63
N VAL A 757 -39.93 19.36 -8.05
CA VAL A 757 -38.70 20.14 -7.93
C VAL A 757 -38.64 21.11 -9.11
N ARG A 758 -38.46 22.39 -8.82
CA ARG A 758 -38.33 23.48 -9.82
C ARG A 758 -36.91 24.03 -9.81
N ASP A 759 -36.65 24.90 -10.80
CA ASP A 759 -35.40 25.65 -10.96
C ASP A 759 -34.17 24.72 -11.06
N THR A 760 -34.37 23.51 -11.60
CA THR A 760 -33.28 22.56 -11.82
C THR A 760 -32.45 22.96 -13.05
N PRO A 761 -31.19 22.53 -13.16
CA PRO A 761 -30.54 22.40 -14.46
C PRO A 761 -31.36 21.50 -15.41
N THR A 762 -31.25 21.71 -16.72
CA THR A 762 -31.92 20.90 -17.76
C THR A 762 -31.22 19.57 -17.96
N PHE A 763 -31.96 18.45 -17.98
CA PHE A 763 -31.43 17.11 -18.27
C PHE A 763 -30.16 16.72 -17.48
N VAL A 764 -30.21 16.88 -16.16
CA VAL A 764 -29.12 16.51 -15.24
C VAL A 764 -29.60 15.41 -14.28
N PRO A 765 -28.77 14.39 -13.98
CA PRO A 765 -29.15 13.30 -13.09
C PRO A 765 -29.19 13.71 -11.61
N TYR A 766 -30.17 13.17 -10.90
CA TYR A 766 -30.40 13.33 -9.46
C TYR A 766 -30.46 11.96 -8.77
N GLU A 767 -30.04 11.93 -7.51
CA GLU A 767 -30.38 10.92 -6.52
C GLU A 767 -31.61 11.36 -5.72
N VAL A 768 -32.53 10.44 -5.45
CA VAL A 768 -33.75 10.68 -4.66
C VAL A 768 -33.96 9.52 -3.69
N LYS A 769 -34.34 9.80 -2.44
CA LYS A 769 -34.82 8.80 -1.48
C LYS A 769 -36.02 9.34 -0.69
N ILE A 770 -36.93 8.45 -0.28
CA ILE A 770 -38.20 8.84 0.36
C ILE A 770 -38.44 7.99 1.60
N GLN A 771 -38.42 8.63 2.78
CA GLN A 771 -38.64 7.96 4.06
C GLN A 771 -40.06 8.24 4.58
N ALA A 772 -40.78 7.21 5.00
CA ALA A 772 -42.07 7.39 5.67
C ALA A 772 -41.88 7.78 7.16
N PHE A 773 -42.83 8.55 7.70
CA PHE A 773 -42.84 9.05 9.07
C PHE A 773 -44.26 9.02 9.62
N ASN A 774 -44.45 8.59 10.86
CA ASN A 774 -45.66 8.88 11.62
C ASN A 774 -45.31 9.63 12.91
N ARG A 775 -46.31 10.07 13.69
CA ARG A 775 -46.09 10.82 14.95
C ARG A 775 -45.23 10.11 16.02
N HIS A 776 -44.92 8.82 15.84
CA HIS A 776 -44.14 7.99 16.76
C HIS A 776 -42.74 7.66 16.22
N GLY A 777 -42.47 7.87 14.93
CA GLY A 777 -41.13 7.72 14.37
C GLY A 777 -41.06 7.55 12.84
N TRP A 778 -39.82 7.56 12.35
CA TRP A 778 -39.44 7.23 10.98
C TRP A 778 -39.59 5.72 10.70
N ALA A 779 -39.77 5.37 9.43
CA ALA A 779 -39.58 4.03 8.88
C ALA A 779 -38.10 3.58 8.94
N PRO A 780 -37.71 2.41 8.37
CA PRO A 780 -36.30 2.08 8.12
C PRO A 780 -35.61 3.07 7.16
N GLU A 781 -34.31 2.89 6.89
CA GLU A 781 -33.58 3.72 5.91
C GLU A 781 -34.12 3.46 4.48
N PRO A 782 -34.45 4.49 3.68
CA PRO A 782 -35.00 4.31 2.33
C PRO A 782 -33.94 3.99 1.28
N ARG A 783 -34.35 3.29 0.23
CA ARG A 783 -33.53 3.06 -0.96
C ARG A 783 -33.34 4.37 -1.73
N VAL A 784 -32.16 4.57 -2.29
CA VAL A 784 -31.87 5.64 -3.27
C VAL A 784 -32.27 5.16 -4.67
N VAL A 785 -32.91 6.03 -5.43
CA VAL A 785 -33.30 5.85 -6.83
C VAL A 785 -32.75 7.03 -7.64
N THR A 786 -32.31 6.78 -8.87
CA THR A 786 -31.78 7.82 -9.77
C THR A 786 -32.76 8.16 -10.88
N GLY A 787 -32.73 9.42 -11.33
CA GLY A 787 -33.54 9.92 -12.43
C GLY A 787 -32.99 11.25 -12.96
N TYR A 788 -33.65 11.85 -13.95
CA TYR A 788 -33.17 13.07 -14.61
C TYR A 788 -34.22 14.18 -14.53
N SER A 789 -33.75 15.44 -14.41
CA SER A 789 -34.59 16.59 -14.72
C SER A 789 -34.95 16.66 -16.21
N GLY A 790 -35.97 17.44 -16.56
CA GLY A 790 -36.52 17.40 -17.92
C GLY A 790 -35.59 17.90 -19.02
N GLU A 791 -35.74 17.28 -20.20
CA GLU A 791 -35.12 17.71 -21.45
C GLU A 791 -35.63 19.10 -21.88
N ASP A 792 -34.84 19.79 -22.71
CA ASP A 792 -35.25 20.97 -23.50
C ASP A 792 -34.78 20.78 -24.95
N LEU A 793 -35.20 21.65 -25.88
CA LEU A 793 -34.77 21.58 -27.28
C LEU A 793 -33.23 21.75 -27.43
N PRO A 794 -32.59 21.06 -28.41
CA PRO A 794 -31.17 21.25 -28.69
C PRO A 794 -30.88 22.68 -29.18
N LEU A 795 -29.78 23.28 -28.70
CA LEU A 795 -29.43 24.68 -28.96
C LEU A 795 -28.54 24.90 -30.20
N ALA A 796 -27.86 23.87 -30.68
CA ALA A 796 -26.89 23.98 -31.79
C ALA A 796 -27.30 23.13 -32.99
N ALA A 797 -27.01 23.63 -34.19
CA ALA A 797 -27.18 22.88 -35.43
C ALA A 797 -25.97 21.96 -35.68
N PRO A 798 -26.09 20.93 -36.54
CA PRO A 798 -24.93 20.18 -37.01
C PRO A 798 -23.99 21.08 -37.82
N GLU A 799 -22.69 21.01 -37.51
CA GLU A 799 -21.62 21.73 -38.21
C GLU A 799 -21.00 20.85 -39.32
N ASP A 800 -20.09 21.41 -40.13
CA ASP A 800 -19.41 20.75 -41.27
C ASP A 800 -20.35 20.02 -42.27
N VAL A 801 -21.59 20.52 -42.41
CA VAL A 801 -22.56 19.91 -43.31
C VAL A 801 -22.05 19.97 -44.75
N SER A 802 -22.00 18.81 -45.40
CA SER A 802 -21.31 18.58 -46.66
C SER A 802 -22.12 17.63 -47.55
N VAL A 803 -22.11 17.86 -48.86
CA VAL A 803 -22.93 17.12 -49.84
C VAL A 803 -22.06 16.60 -50.99
N GLU A 804 -22.18 15.30 -51.27
CA GLU A 804 -21.50 14.60 -52.36
C GLU A 804 -22.55 14.00 -53.30
N VAL A 805 -22.67 14.52 -54.53
CA VAL A 805 -23.61 14.02 -55.54
C VAL A 805 -23.02 12.77 -56.21
N LEU A 806 -23.65 11.61 -56.02
CA LEU A 806 -23.09 10.32 -56.44
C LEU A 806 -23.63 9.86 -57.80
N ASN A 807 -24.90 10.12 -58.09
CA ASN A 807 -25.51 9.92 -59.41
C ASN A 807 -26.73 10.84 -59.60
N CYS A 808 -27.47 10.66 -60.69
CA CYS A 808 -28.62 11.49 -61.06
C CYS A 808 -29.84 11.37 -60.13
N THR A 809 -29.85 10.39 -59.21
CA THR A 809 -30.97 10.09 -58.29
C THR A 809 -30.58 10.03 -56.82
N MET A 810 -29.27 10.12 -56.49
CA MET A 810 -28.76 9.89 -55.14
C MET A 810 -27.54 10.75 -54.81
N LEU A 811 -27.51 11.24 -53.58
CA LEU A 811 -26.37 11.91 -52.96
C LEU A 811 -26.03 11.31 -51.59
N ARG A 812 -24.87 11.66 -51.06
CA ARG A 812 -24.49 11.50 -49.65
C ARG A 812 -24.48 12.88 -48.98
N VAL A 813 -24.94 12.93 -47.73
CA VAL A 813 -24.75 14.07 -46.81
C VAL A 813 -23.90 13.62 -45.64
N SER A 814 -22.97 14.46 -45.19
CA SER A 814 -22.16 14.29 -43.97
C SER A 814 -22.22 15.54 -43.09
N TRP A 815 -21.98 15.39 -41.78
CA TRP A 815 -21.98 16.46 -40.78
C TRP A 815 -21.15 16.05 -39.53
N SER A 816 -20.67 17.03 -38.78
CA SER A 816 -19.92 16.82 -37.53
C SER A 816 -20.83 16.54 -36.34
N PRO A 817 -20.38 15.78 -35.31
CA PRO A 817 -21.18 15.49 -34.12
C PRO A 817 -21.40 16.74 -33.24
N VAL A 818 -22.64 16.97 -32.81
CA VAL A 818 -23.00 18.12 -31.96
C VAL A 818 -22.57 17.88 -30.49
N PRO A 819 -22.03 18.89 -29.77
CA PRO A 819 -21.63 18.77 -28.37
C PRO A 819 -22.76 18.34 -27.42
N GLN A 820 -22.42 17.53 -26.40
CA GLN A 820 -23.41 17.03 -25.43
C GLN A 820 -24.07 18.15 -24.58
N SER A 821 -23.36 19.26 -24.36
CA SER A 821 -23.88 20.42 -23.60
C SER A 821 -25.00 21.17 -24.35
N THR A 822 -24.98 21.20 -25.68
CA THR A 822 -26.00 21.86 -26.50
C THR A 822 -27.17 20.93 -26.83
N LEU A 823 -27.06 19.64 -26.55
CA LEU A 823 -28.09 18.62 -26.82
C LEU A 823 -29.29 18.67 -25.86
N ARG A 824 -29.07 19.06 -24.60
CA ARG A 824 -30.07 19.31 -23.53
C ARG A 824 -31.15 18.22 -23.33
N GLY A 825 -30.84 16.99 -23.75
CA GLY A 825 -31.70 15.81 -23.71
C GLY A 825 -30.99 14.59 -24.30
N HIS A 826 -31.64 13.43 -24.32
CA HIS A 826 -31.13 12.27 -25.06
C HIS A 826 -31.16 12.53 -26.57
N LEU A 827 -30.04 12.32 -27.26
CA LEU A 827 -29.97 12.42 -28.74
C LEU A 827 -30.98 11.47 -29.39
N GLY A 828 -32.06 12.03 -29.97
CA GLY A 828 -32.99 11.30 -30.81
C GLY A 828 -32.37 10.99 -32.17
N GLY A 829 -31.65 11.95 -32.74
CA GLY A 829 -30.90 11.81 -33.98
C GLY A 829 -30.80 13.11 -34.77
N TYR A 830 -30.78 12.97 -36.10
CA TYR A 830 -30.75 14.07 -37.05
C TYR A 830 -31.86 13.93 -38.09
N THR A 831 -32.39 15.04 -38.62
CA THR A 831 -33.29 15.05 -39.78
C THR A 831 -32.65 15.84 -40.91
N VAL A 832 -32.59 15.25 -42.10
CA VAL A 832 -32.11 15.87 -43.33
C VAL A 832 -33.33 16.29 -44.14
N HIS A 833 -33.45 17.58 -44.46
CA HIS A 833 -34.50 18.14 -45.30
C HIS A 833 -33.93 18.59 -46.65
N TRP A 834 -34.57 18.24 -47.76
CA TRP A 834 -34.18 18.70 -49.10
C TRP A 834 -35.40 19.02 -49.98
N TRP A 835 -35.21 19.90 -50.95
CA TRP A 835 -36.25 20.30 -51.90
C TRP A 835 -35.64 20.68 -53.24
N GLN A 836 -36.33 20.35 -54.34
CA GLN A 836 -35.93 20.81 -55.68
C GLN A 836 -36.21 22.32 -55.81
N THR A 837 -35.25 23.08 -56.30
CA THR A 837 -35.37 24.52 -56.56
C THR A 837 -35.71 24.81 -58.02
N GLN A 838 -35.15 24.03 -58.96
CA GLN A 838 -35.30 24.23 -60.40
C GLN A 838 -35.19 22.91 -61.18
N SER A 839 -35.90 22.79 -62.31
CA SER A 839 -35.66 21.75 -63.32
C SER A 839 -34.77 22.30 -64.43
N LEU A 840 -33.66 21.64 -64.73
CA LEU A 840 -32.73 22.09 -65.78
C LEU A 840 -33.20 21.69 -67.18
N LEU A 841 -34.16 20.76 -67.31
CA LEU A 841 -34.84 20.44 -68.58
C LEU A 841 -35.76 21.58 -69.06
N THR A 842 -36.39 22.31 -68.13
CA THR A 842 -37.41 23.32 -68.46
C THR A 842 -37.06 24.74 -68.05
N SER A 843 -35.93 24.94 -67.36
CA SER A 843 -35.48 26.22 -66.76
C SER A 843 -36.53 26.93 -65.90
N LYS A 844 -37.49 26.17 -65.34
CA LYS A 844 -38.52 26.68 -64.42
C LYS A 844 -38.06 26.42 -62.99
N ARG A 845 -38.09 27.47 -62.16
CA ARG A 845 -38.09 27.30 -60.70
C ARG A 845 -39.35 26.54 -60.29
N ILE A 846 -39.20 25.63 -59.33
CA ILE A 846 -40.29 24.80 -58.81
C ILE A 846 -40.39 25.04 -57.30
N PRO A 847 -41.51 25.55 -56.78
CA PRO A 847 -41.76 25.58 -55.34
C PRO A 847 -42.09 24.16 -54.87
N SER A 848 -41.05 23.39 -54.58
CA SER A 848 -41.17 21.96 -54.24
C SER A 848 -41.38 21.77 -52.74
N GLU A 849 -42.15 20.74 -52.39
CA GLU A 849 -42.31 20.32 -51.00
C GLU A 849 -40.98 19.83 -50.42
N ARG A 850 -40.76 20.09 -49.12
CA ARG A 850 -39.55 19.65 -48.41
C ARG A 850 -39.65 18.16 -48.07
N GLN A 851 -39.00 17.34 -48.86
CA GLN A 851 -38.74 15.94 -48.51
C GLN A 851 -37.84 15.88 -47.27
N SER A 852 -37.96 14.81 -46.49
CA SER A 852 -37.22 14.65 -45.24
C SER A 852 -36.84 13.20 -44.96
N LEU A 853 -35.70 13.01 -44.30
CA LEU A 853 -35.19 11.72 -43.85
C LEU A 853 -34.70 11.89 -42.41
N THR A 854 -35.36 11.24 -41.47
CA THR A 854 -34.96 11.20 -40.06
C THR A 854 -34.04 10.00 -39.82
N ILE A 855 -32.89 10.25 -39.20
CA ILE A 855 -31.83 9.28 -38.91
C ILE A 855 -31.66 9.22 -37.39
N SER A 856 -32.12 8.14 -36.77
CA SER A 856 -32.03 7.97 -35.32
C SER A 856 -30.59 7.71 -34.84
N GLY A 857 -30.24 8.28 -33.69
CA GLY A 857 -28.94 8.12 -33.03
C GLY A 857 -27.78 8.87 -33.70
N ASN A 858 -26.56 8.60 -33.23
CA ASN A 858 -25.37 9.39 -33.57
C ASN A 858 -24.68 8.98 -34.89
N ARG A 859 -25.40 9.06 -36.02
CA ARG A 859 -24.76 8.96 -37.35
C ARG A 859 -24.24 10.33 -37.79
N SER A 860 -23.08 10.35 -38.43
CA SER A 860 -22.44 11.54 -39.02
C SER A 860 -22.68 11.70 -40.53
N HIS A 861 -23.41 10.77 -41.15
CA HIS A 861 -23.73 10.82 -42.57
C HIS A 861 -24.97 9.98 -42.91
N THR A 862 -25.57 10.26 -44.08
CA THR A 862 -26.64 9.45 -44.67
C THR A 862 -26.60 9.49 -46.20
N MET A 863 -27.39 8.62 -46.82
CA MET A 863 -27.65 8.59 -48.26
C MET A 863 -29.06 9.16 -48.49
N VAL A 864 -29.21 10.11 -49.42
CA VAL A 864 -30.52 10.67 -49.81
C VAL A 864 -30.87 10.17 -51.21
N PRO A 865 -31.86 9.26 -51.34
CA PRO A 865 -32.34 8.74 -52.62
C PRO A 865 -33.50 9.59 -53.18
N GLY A 866 -33.97 9.24 -54.38
CA GLY A 866 -35.23 9.76 -54.94
C GLY A 866 -35.13 11.16 -55.54
N LEU A 867 -33.92 11.68 -55.76
CA LEU A 867 -33.71 12.94 -56.46
C LEU A 867 -34.13 12.78 -57.93
N LYS A 868 -34.72 13.83 -58.51
CA LYS A 868 -34.94 13.88 -59.96
C LYS A 868 -33.63 14.16 -60.72
N PRO A 869 -33.35 13.46 -61.82
CA PRO A 869 -32.25 13.77 -62.73
C PRO A 869 -32.31 15.21 -63.27
N PHE A 870 -31.13 15.73 -63.65
CA PHE A 870 -30.94 17.03 -64.29
C PHE A 870 -31.74 18.19 -63.66
N SER A 871 -31.55 18.37 -62.35
CA SER A 871 -32.34 19.25 -61.50
C SER A 871 -31.46 19.90 -60.41
N GLU A 872 -31.82 21.10 -59.98
CA GLU A 872 -31.17 21.82 -58.87
C GLU A 872 -31.96 21.60 -57.57
N TYR A 873 -31.24 21.43 -56.45
CA TYR A 873 -31.79 21.16 -55.13
C TYR A 873 -31.10 22.02 -54.06
N SER A 874 -31.80 22.28 -52.96
CA SER A 874 -31.23 22.78 -51.70
C SER A 874 -31.51 21.81 -50.55
N LEU A 875 -30.62 21.78 -49.55
CA LEU A 875 -30.64 20.84 -48.43
C LEU A 875 -30.17 21.48 -47.11
N THR A 876 -30.79 21.09 -46.00
CA THR A 876 -30.45 21.50 -44.61
C THR A 876 -30.54 20.30 -43.67
N VAL A 877 -29.71 20.26 -42.62
CA VAL A 877 -29.75 19.20 -41.59
C VAL A 877 -30.03 19.82 -40.22
N ASN A 878 -30.92 19.25 -39.42
CA ASN A 878 -31.15 19.61 -38.03
C ASN A 878 -30.95 18.42 -37.10
N ILE A 879 -30.65 18.69 -35.83
CA ILE A 879 -30.63 17.70 -34.75
C ILE A 879 -32.01 17.59 -34.09
N PHE A 880 -32.31 16.49 -33.37
CA PHE A 880 -33.51 16.37 -32.53
C PHE A 880 -33.31 15.49 -31.29
N ASN A 881 -34.12 15.73 -30.26
CA ASN A 881 -34.27 14.92 -29.03
C ASN A 881 -35.75 14.65 -28.74
N GLN A 882 -36.14 14.23 -27.53
CA GLN A 882 -37.55 13.90 -27.24
C GLN A 882 -38.48 15.12 -27.21
N ARG A 883 -37.94 16.34 -27.14
CA ARG A 883 -38.71 17.60 -27.30
C ARG A 883 -38.97 17.97 -28.75
N GLY A 884 -38.20 17.41 -29.68
CA GLY A 884 -38.28 17.69 -31.11
C GLY A 884 -37.01 18.32 -31.67
N ASN A 885 -37.18 19.09 -32.75
CA ASN A 885 -36.09 19.58 -33.60
C ASN A 885 -35.37 20.79 -32.97
N GLY A 886 -34.05 20.71 -32.87
CA GLY A 886 -33.18 21.86 -32.71
C GLY A 886 -33.01 22.65 -34.03
N PRO A 887 -32.14 23.67 -34.06
CA PRO A 887 -31.96 24.50 -35.25
C PRO A 887 -31.37 23.73 -36.45
N SER A 888 -31.68 24.21 -37.64
CA SER A 888 -31.15 23.68 -38.91
C SER A 888 -29.82 24.32 -39.27
N SER A 889 -28.98 23.57 -39.99
CA SER A 889 -27.78 24.06 -40.66
C SER A 889 -28.12 25.14 -41.70
N SER A 890 -27.10 25.88 -42.13
CA SER A 890 -27.18 26.66 -43.37
C SER A 890 -27.58 25.79 -44.57
N PRO A 891 -28.36 26.32 -45.53
CA PRO A 891 -28.78 25.58 -46.72
C PRO A 891 -27.63 25.43 -47.74
N ILE A 892 -27.46 24.22 -48.25
CA ILE A 892 -26.47 23.86 -49.28
C ILE A 892 -27.22 23.56 -50.59
N SER A 893 -26.78 24.17 -51.70
CA SER A 893 -27.37 23.95 -53.02
C SER A 893 -26.44 23.18 -53.95
N PHE A 894 -27.00 22.31 -54.79
CA PHE A 894 -26.29 21.42 -55.71
C PHE A 894 -27.18 21.00 -56.89
N THR A 895 -26.59 20.36 -57.91
CA THR A 895 -27.31 19.89 -59.11
C THR A 895 -27.09 18.39 -59.35
N THR A 896 -28.11 17.70 -59.86
CA THR A 896 -28.03 16.30 -60.27
C THR A 896 -27.61 16.18 -61.75
N PRO A 897 -26.78 15.18 -62.13
CA PRO A 897 -26.49 14.88 -63.53
C PRO A 897 -27.72 14.31 -64.27
N GLN A 898 -27.60 14.13 -65.58
CA GLN A 898 -28.62 13.47 -66.41
C GLN A 898 -28.66 11.95 -66.15
N GLY A 899 -29.79 11.32 -66.47
CA GLY A 899 -30.00 9.87 -66.41
C GLY A 899 -30.43 9.27 -67.75
N VAL A 900 -30.71 7.96 -67.73
CA VAL A 900 -31.38 7.26 -68.84
C VAL A 900 -32.91 7.50 -68.77
N PRO A 901 -33.63 7.47 -69.90
CA PRO A 901 -35.08 7.67 -69.89
C PRO A 901 -35.83 6.58 -69.13
N GLU A 902 -37.06 6.88 -68.78
CA GLU A 902 -38.07 5.89 -68.41
C GLU A 902 -38.33 4.87 -69.54
N GLN A 903 -38.92 3.73 -69.18
CA GLN A 903 -39.48 2.77 -70.14
C GLN A 903 -40.62 3.43 -70.95
N PRO A 904 -40.71 3.23 -72.28
CA PRO A 904 -41.87 3.69 -73.05
C PRO A 904 -43.17 3.09 -72.49
N PRO A 905 -44.21 3.89 -72.17
CA PRO A 905 -45.36 3.44 -71.36
C PRO A 905 -46.30 2.48 -72.09
N ILE A 906 -46.13 2.31 -73.40
CA ILE A 906 -46.88 1.34 -74.20
C ILE A 906 -46.06 0.93 -75.42
N LEU A 907 -46.09 -0.35 -75.75
CA LEU A 907 -45.68 -0.92 -77.03
C LEU A 907 -46.80 -1.85 -77.46
N ARG A 908 -47.18 -1.83 -78.73
CA ARG A 908 -48.16 -2.76 -79.30
C ARG A 908 -47.69 -3.35 -80.61
N ALA A 909 -47.79 -4.67 -80.70
CA ALA A 909 -47.65 -5.39 -81.96
C ALA A 909 -49.02 -5.40 -82.66
N THR A 910 -49.04 -4.95 -83.91
CA THR A 910 -50.26 -4.70 -84.68
C THR A 910 -50.04 -5.05 -86.14
N ASN A 911 -51.13 -5.21 -86.91
CA ASN A 911 -51.06 -5.55 -88.33
C ASN A 911 -50.14 -6.76 -88.58
N PHE A 912 -50.51 -7.88 -87.97
CA PHE A 912 -49.84 -9.18 -88.12
C PHE A 912 -50.03 -9.68 -89.54
N GLN A 913 -48.96 -9.68 -90.33
CA GLN A 913 -48.91 -10.26 -91.67
C GLN A 913 -48.01 -11.49 -91.64
N LYS A 914 -47.91 -12.22 -92.74
CA LYS A 914 -47.09 -13.44 -92.80
C LYS A 914 -45.59 -13.20 -92.68
N ASP A 915 -45.11 -12.00 -92.99
CA ASP A 915 -43.69 -11.64 -93.10
C ASP A 915 -43.31 -10.35 -92.35
N SER A 916 -44.27 -9.70 -91.69
CA SER A 916 -44.10 -8.37 -91.13
C SER A 916 -45.08 -8.06 -90.00
N ILE A 917 -44.63 -7.26 -89.03
CA ILE A 917 -45.37 -6.85 -87.84
C ILE A 917 -45.12 -5.36 -87.60
N THR A 918 -46.18 -4.61 -87.32
CA THR A 918 -46.13 -3.17 -87.08
C THR A 918 -46.13 -2.86 -85.59
N LEU A 919 -45.06 -2.24 -85.10
CA LEU A 919 -44.89 -1.82 -83.71
C LEU A 919 -45.31 -0.36 -83.55
N VAL A 920 -46.08 -0.06 -82.51
CA VAL A 920 -46.53 1.30 -82.17
C VAL A 920 -46.30 1.55 -80.68
N TRP A 921 -45.76 2.72 -80.32
CA TRP A 921 -45.47 3.10 -78.94
C TRP A 921 -45.76 4.59 -78.68
N ALA A 922 -45.65 5.01 -77.43
CA ALA A 922 -45.64 6.42 -77.03
C ALA A 922 -44.25 6.79 -76.45
N PRO A 923 -43.82 8.06 -76.51
CA PRO A 923 -42.58 8.49 -75.86
C PRO A 923 -42.64 8.27 -74.33
N PRO A 924 -41.49 8.10 -73.65
CA PRO A 924 -41.43 8.01 -72.19
C PRO A 924 -41.95 9.30 -71.52
N HIS A 925 -42.52 9.20 -70.32
CA HIS A 925 -43.05 10.37 -69.61
C HIS A 925 -41.92 11.19 -68.96
N GLU A 926 -40.95 10.55 -68.30
CA GLU A 926 -39.73 11.22 -67.82
C GLU A 926 -38.51 10.84 -68.68
N THR A 927 -37.99 11.79 -69.46
CA THR A 927 -36.79 11.56 -70.31
C THR A 927 -35.47 11.60 -69.54
N ASN A 928 -35.46 12.12 -68.31
CA ASN A 928 -34.30 12.23 -67.39
C ASN A 928 -33.06 12.96 -67.96
N GLY A 929 -33.20 13.62 -69.10
CA GLY A 929 -32.15 14.21 -69.91
C GLY A 929 -32.68 14.52 -71.31
N PHE A 930 -31.78 14.81 -72.26
CA PHE A 930 -32.18 15.00 -73.65
C PHE A 930 -32.35 13.64 -74.35
N LEU A 931 -33.55 13.41 -74.92
CA LEU A 931 -33.90 12.17 -75.63
C LEU A 931 -33.24 12.16 -77.03
N MET A 932 -32.50 11.09 -77.33
CA MET A 932 -31.71 10.93 -78.57
C MET A 932 -32.38 10.00 -79.58
N GLY A 933 -33.25 9.09 -79.14
CA GLY A 933 -33.90 8.09 -80.00
C GLY A 933 -34.37 6.86 -79.22
N TYR A 934 -34.65 5.78 -79.94
CA TYR A 934 -35.07 4.48 -79.38
C TYR A 934 -34.19 3.34 -79.88
N LEU A 935 -34.06 2.30 -79.06
CA LEU A 935 -33.46 1.01 -79.41
C LEU A 935 -34.57 -0.04 -79.46
N LEU A 936 -34.83 -0.60 -80.64
CA LEU A 936 -35.72 -1.74 -80.83
C LEU A 936 -34.88 -3.02 -80.91
N GLN A 937 -35.30 -4.06 -80.22
CA GLN A 937 -34.67 -5.38 -80.17
C GLN A 937 -35.72 -6.48 -80.34
N TYR A 938 -35.38 -7.59 -81.01
CA TYR A 938 -36.33 -8.69 -81.24
C TYR A 938 -35.68 -10.06 -81.45
N GLN A 939 -36.44 -11.11 -81.15
CA GLN A 939 -36.06 -12.52 -81.33
C GLN A 939 -37.26 -13.40 -81.69
N THR A 940 -37.00 -14.54 -82.32
CA THR A 940 -37.93 -15.69 -82.41
C THR A 940 -38.19 -16.24 -81.01
N GLY A 941 -39.46 -16.49 -80.67
CA GLY A 941 -39.83 -16.88 -79.31
C GLY A 941 -39.61 -18.36 -78.97
N ASN A 942 -39.63 -19.25 -79.97
CA ASN A 942 -39.40 -20.70 -79.79
C ASN A 942 -37.95 -21.05 -79.42
N GLU A 943 -37.02 -20.09 -79.39
CA GLU A 943 -35.60 -20.30 -79.07
C GLU A 943 -35.19 -19.48 -77.84
N THR A 944 -34.92 -20.16 -76.72
CA THR A 944 -34.41 -19.53 -75.48
C THR A 944 -32.96 -19.06 -75.57
N LEU A 945 -32.32 -19.19 -76.74
CA LEU A 945 -30.92 -18.85 -77.02
C LEU A 945 -30.72 -18.33 -78.47
N GLY A 946 -31.80 -17.81 -79.09
CA GLY A 946 -31.74 -17.19 -80.43
C GLY A 946 -31.01 -15.83 -80.43
N GLU A 947 -30.45 -15.45 -81.59
CA GLU A 947 -29.69 -14.20 -81.72
C GLU A 947 -30.62 -12.96 -81.69
N LEU A 948 -30.35 -12.05 -80.75
CA LEU A 948 -31.22 -10.92 -80.40
C LEU A 948 -30.95 -9.72 -81.33
N LYS A 949 -31.77 -9.57 -82.38
CA LYS A 949 -31.56 -8.60 -83.47
C LYS A 949 -31.93 -7.18 -83.02
N SER A 950 -31.04 -6.21 -83.21
CA SER A 950 -31.20 -4.82 -82.79
C SER A 950 -31.35 -3.83 -83.96
N VAL A 951 -32.21 -2.83 -83.80
CA VAL A 951 -32.44 -1.71 -84.72
C VAL A 951 -32.41 -0.40 -83.93
N ASN A 952 -31.47 0.49 -84.24
CA ASN A 952 -31.40 1.84 -83.67
C ASN A 952 -32.31 2.80 -84.45
N ILE A 953 -33.17 3.52 -83.75
CA ILE A 953 -34.15 4.46 -84.29
C ILE A 953 -33.76 5.87 -83.82
N SER A 954 -32.81 6.47 -84.54
CA SER A 954 -32.14 7.75 -84.24
C SER A 954 -33.01 9.00 -84.47
N ALA A 955 -34.30 8.92 -84.18
CA ALA A 955 -35.29 9.96 -84.41
C ALA A 955 -36.28 10.01 -83.22
N PRO A 956 -36.07 10.87 -82.22
CA PRO A 956 -36.74 10.80 -80.90
C PRO A 956 -38.26 11.05 -80.95
N ASP A 957 -38.77 11.72 -81.99
CA ASP A 957 -40.21 11.94 -82.20
C ASP A 957 -40.94 10.72 -82.80
N THR A 958 -40.22 9.65 -83.13
CA THR A 958 -40.79 8.44 -83.78
C THR A 958 -41.58 7.60 -82.78
N THR A 959 -42.81 7.24 -83.14
CA THR A 959 -43.77 6.47 -82.32
C THR A 959 -44.29 5.20 -83.00
N LYS A 960 -43.76 4.86 -84.19
CA LYS A 960 -44.19 3.72 -85.00
C LYS A 960 -43.05 3.17 -85.86
N TRP A 961 -42.95 1.85 -85.94
CA TRP A 961 -42.01 1.14 -86.81
C TRP A 961 -42.69 -0.04 -87.50
N VAL A 962 -42.31 -0.33 -88.74
CA VAL A 962 -42.78 -1.53 -89.45
C VAL A 962 -41.60 -2.48 -89.56
N LEU A 963 -41.61 -3.54 -88.76
CA LEU A 963 -40.61 -4.60 -88.84
C LEU A 963 -41.00 -5.58 -89.94
N ARG A 964 -40.03 -5.97 -90.76
CA ARG A 964 -40.20 -6.79 -91.97
C ARG A 964 -39.22 -7.96 -91.95
N ASP A 965 -39.34 -8.82 -92.95
CA ASP A 965 -38.45 -9.97 -93.18
C ASP A 965 -38.50 -10.97 -92.00
N LEU A 966 -39.69 -11.10 -91.41
CA LEU A 966 -40.03 -12.09 -90.40
C LEU A 966 -40.47 -13.41 -91.06
N GLN A 967 -40.40 -14.51 -90.32
CA GLN A 967 -40.81 -15.84 -90.79
C GLN A 967 -42.32 -16.05 -90.57
N GLU A 968 -42.94 -16.80 -91.48
CA GLU A 968 -44.37 -17.14 -91.46
C GLU A 968 -44.68 -18.20 -90.37
N ASP A 969 -45.90 -18.16 -89.84
CA ASP A 969 -46.42 -19.00 -88.73
C ASP A 969 -45.50 -19.05 -87.48
N ASN A 970 -44.80 -17.95 -87.18
CA ASN A 970 -43.84 -17.85 -86.08
C ASN A 970 -44.14 -16.68 -85.14
N TRP A 971 -43.92 -16.90 -83.85
CA TRP A 971 -44.05 -15.87 -82.82
C TRP A 971 -42.71 -15.22 -82.48
N TYR A 972 -42.77 -13.91 -82.29
CA TYR A 972 -41.66 -13.03 -82.02
C TYR A 972 -41.89 -12.29 -80.71
N LYS A 973 -40.78 -12.00 -80.01
CA LYS A 973 -40.76 -11.12 -78.84
C LYS A 973 -39.96 -9.88 -79.17
N PHE A 974 -40.57 -8.72 -78.94
CA PHE A 974 -40.03 -7.39 -79.19
C PHE A 974 -39.69 -6.73 -77.85
N TYR A 975 -38.69 -5.84 -77.87
CA TYR A 975 -38.22 -5.07 -76.73
C TYR A 975 -37.89 -3.65 -77.22
N LEU A 976 -38.43 -2.60 -76.61
CA LEU A 976 -38.19 -1.20 -77.01
C LEU A 976 -37.73 -0.33 -75.84
N SER A 977 -36.53 0.22 -75.92
CA SER A 977 -35.99 1.22 -74.98
C SER A 977 -35.97 2.62 -75.60
N ALA A 978 -36.16 3.66 -74.77
CA ALA A 978 -35.81 5.04 -75.10
C ALA A 978 -34.40 5.38 -74.60
N CYS A 979 -33.65 6.28 -75.26
CA CYS A 979 -32.25 6.54 -74.95
C CYS A 979 -31.87 8.03 -74.85
N THR A 980 -31.07 8.42 -73.86
CA THR A 980 -30.37 9.73 -73.77
C THR A 980 -28.89 9.59 -74.12
N GLN A 981 -28.11 10.67 -74.03
CA GLN A 981 -26.65 10.63 -74.06
C GLN A 981 -25.99 9.77 -72.96
N VAL A 982 -26.74 9.41 -71.90
CA VAL A 982 -26.26 8.55 -70.80
C VAL A 982 -26.40 7.06 -71.16
N GLY A 983 -27.36 6.72 -72.01
CA GLY A 983 -27.68 5.36 -72.40
C GLY A 983 -29.17 5.12 -72.62
N CYS A 984 -29.53 3.87 -72.87
CA CYS A 984 -30.92 3.43 -73.05
C CYS A 984 -31.54 2.99 -71.70
N GLY A 985 -32.80 3.37 -71.48
CA GLY A 985 -33.60 2.94 -70.35
C GLY A 985 -34.12 1.51 -70.49
N SER A 986 -34.92 1.06 -69.52
CA SER A 986 -35.54 -0.27 -69.54
C SER A 986 -36.43 -0.48 -70.76
N ALA A 987 -36.32 -1.64 -71.41
CA ALA A 987 -37.11 -1.95 -72.59
C ALA A 987 -38.53 -2.39 -72.19
N ILE A 988 -39.56 -1.88 -72.86
CA ILE A 988 -40.91 -2.49 -72.79
C ILE A 988 -40.97 -3.67 -73.76
N SER A 989 -41.48 -4.81 -73.30
CA SER A 989 -41.60 -6.02 -74.12
C SER A 989 -43.03 -6.24 -74.61
N GLU A 990 -43.17 -6.73 -75.84
CA GLU A 990 -44.44 -7.09 -76.46
C GLU A 990 -44.25 -8.34 -77.32
N GLU A 991 -45.28 -9.19 -77.45
CA GLU A 991 -45.21 -10.43 -78.24
C GLU A 991 -46.17 -10.39 -79.43
N GLY A 992 -45.81 -11.06 -80.53
CA GLY A 992 -46.58 -11.02 -81.76
C GLY A 992 -46.25 -12.14 -82.74
N GLY A 993 -47.28 -12.78 -83.29
CA GLY A 993 -47.14 -13.86 -84.27
C GLY A 993 -47.49 -13.44 -85.69
N THR A 994 -46.75 -13.98 -86.66
CA THR A 994 -47.23 -14.10 -88.05
C THR A 994 -48.21 -15.28 -88.12
N VAL A 995 -49.19 -15.27 -89.04
CA VAL A 995 -50.39 -16.14 -88.95
C VAL A 995 -50.80 -16.83 -90.26
N SER A 996 -51.38 -18.03 -90.13
CA SER A 996 -51.98 -18.86 -91.19
C SER A 996 -53.53 -18.99 -91.06
N GLU A 997 -54.22 -19.58 -92.05
CA GLU A 997 -55.68 -19.38 -92.27
C GLU A 997 -56.65 -20.49 -91.75
N ALA A 998 -57.73 -20.05 -91.08
CA ALA A 998 -59.08 -20.68 -90.90
C ALA A 998 -59.26 -21.95 -89.98
N CYS A 999 -60.39 -22.18 -89.27
CA CYS A 999 -61.47 -21.34 -88.68
C CYS A 999 -62.30 -22.12 -87.59
N LYS A 1000 -63.31 -21.49 -86.94
CA LYS A 1000 -64.14 -21.95 -85.77
C LYS A 1000 -65.47 -22.69 -86.17
N PRO A 1001 -66.52 -22.97 -85.33
CA PRO A 1001 -66.73 -22.90 -83.85
C PRO A 1001 -67.57 -24.07 -83.21
N THR A 1002 -67.85 -24.06 -81.88
CA THR A 1002 -69.19 -24.31 -81.21
C THR A 1002 -69.11 -24.26 -79.66
N ASP A 1003 -70.26 -24.05 -78.98
CA ASP A 1003 -70.38 -23.75 -77.53
C ASP A 1003 -70.92 -24.90 -76.65
N ASN A 1004 -70.70 -24.84 -75.31
CA ASN A 1004 -71.55 -25.51 -74.32
C ASN A 1004 -71.42 -24.94 -72.88
N GLU A 1005 -72.53 -24.93 -72.12
CA GLU A 1005 -72.72 -24.73 -70.66
C GLU A 1005 -72.01 -23.55 -69.94
N ILE A 1006 -72.63 -22.48 -69.40
CA ILE A 1006 -73.85 -22.18 -68.58
C ILE A 1006 -73.50 -21.78 -67.12
N HIS A 1007 -74.34 -20.91 -66.54
CA HIS A 1007 -74.04 -19.95 -65.46
C HIS A 1007 -73.96 -20.46 -64.00
N SER A 1008 -72.93 -19.94 -63.30
CA SER A 1008 -72.97 -19.23 -61.99
C SER A 1008 -73.21 -19.90 -60.62
N LEU A 1009 -72.33 -19.54 -59.68
CA LEU A 1009 -72.61 -19.05 -58.29
C LEU A 1009 -73.30 -19.97 -57.25
N LEU A 1010 -72.52 -20.51 -56.27
CA LEU A 1010 -72.42 -20.00 -54.86
C LEU A 1010 -71.65 -20.97 -53.91
N PHE A 1011 -70.97 -20.39 -52.91
CA PHE A 1011 -70.66 -20.87 -51.54
C PHE A 1011 -70.07 -22.29 -51.25
N SER A 1012 -68.83 -22.30 -50.72
CA SER A 1012 -68.34 -22.95 -49.46
C SER A 1012 -68.68 -24.43 -49.12
N LEU A 1013 -67.85 -25.25 -48.45
CA LEU A 1013 -66.95 -24.96 -47.31
C LEU A 1013 -66.06 -26.19 -46.94
N TRP A 1014 -64.77 -25.99 -46.57
CA TRP A 1014 -63.85 -26.96 -45.88
C TRP A 1014 -63.59 -28.32 -46.61
N ILE A 1015 -62.77 -29.31 -46.17
CA ILE A 1015 -62.00 -29.62 -44.93
C ILE A 1015 -60.64 -30.33 -45.31
N PHE A 1016 -59.79 -30.64 -44.31
CA PHE A 1016 -58.56 -31.50 -44.30
C PHE A 1016 -57.24 -30.85 -44.79
N ILE A 1017 -55.99 -31.09 -44.29
CA ILE A 1017 -55.31 -31.89 -43.21
C ILE A 1017 -54.18 -32.80 -43.79
N CYS A 1018 -52.98 -32.68 -43.18
CA CYS A 1018 -51.79 -33.58 -43.21
C CYS A 1018 -51.03 -33.94 -44.53
N SER A 1019 -49.78 -33.44 -44.62
CA SER A 1019 -48.46 -34.16 -44.67
C SER A 1019 -48.38 -35.71 -44.91
N PRO A 1020 -47.22 -36.31 -45.32
CA PRO A 1020 -45.83 -35.78 -45.52
C PRO A 1020 -45.09 -36.31 -46.80
N PHE A 1021 -43.76 -36.04 -46.96
CA PHE A 1021 -42.63 -36.98 -47.33
C PHE A 1021 -41.47 -36.40 -48.20
N ILE A 1022 -40.24 -36.95 -47.98
CA ILE A 1022 -39.02 -37.04 -48.87
C ILE A 1022 -38.32 -35.70 -49.26
N ASN A 1023 -37.00 -35.44 -49.20
CA ASN A 1023 -35.69 -36.12 -48.90
C ASN A 1023 -34.73 -36.34 -50.12
N LEU A 1024 -33.40 -36.27 -49.90
CA LEU A 1024 -32.24 -36.35 -50.83
C LEU A 1024 -32.00 -35.14 -51.80
N THR A 1025 -30.86 -34.98 -52.52
CA THR A 1025 -29.43 -34.69 -52.17
C THR A 1025 -28.53 -34.78 -53.42
N LEU A 1026 -27.59 -33.85 -53.70
CA LEU A 1026 -26.40 -34.08 -54.58
C LEU A 1026 -25.30 -32.96 -54.47
N SER A 1027 -24.26 -32.99 -55.32
CA SER A 1027 -22.82 -32.88 -54.93
C SER A 1027 -21.83 -32.21 -55.94
N THR A 1028 -20.50 -32.19 -55.62
CA THR A 1028 -19.28 -31.91 -56.49
C THR A 1028 -18.92 -30.42 -56.78
N PHE A 1029 -17.70 -29.94 -57.16
CA PHE A 1029 -16.31 -30.50 -57.34
C PHE A 1029 -15.14 -29.43 -57.24
N LEU A 1030 -13.92 -29.73 -57.74
CA LEU A 1030 -12.56 -29.10 -57.52
C LEU A 1030 -12.16 -27.95 -58.52
N THR A 1031 -10.95 -27.31 -58.64
CA THR A 1031 -9.51 -27.60 -58.28
C THR A 1031 -8.52 -26.39 -58.42
N PHE A 1032 -7.38 -26.34 -57.66
CA PHE A 1032 -6.04 -25.69 -57.99
C PHE A 1032 -5.93 -24.13 -58.14
N GLN A 1033 -4.78 -23.39 -58.20
CA GLN A 1033 -3.27 -23.54 -58.12
C GLN A 1033 -2.60 -22.13 -57.75
N SER A 1034 -1.30 -21.74 -57.74
CA SER A 1034 0.10 -22.30 -57.93
C SER A 1034 1.26 -21.30 -57.51
N VAL A 1035 2.50 -21.82 -57.29
CA VAL A 1035 3.90 -21.34 -57.65
C VAL A 1035 4.30 -19.83 -57.51
N ALA A 1036 5.44 -19.42 -56.87
CA ALA A 1036 6.81 -19.28 -57.47
C ALA A 1036 8.03 -19.06 -56.48
N PHE A 1037 9.15 -18.41 -56.91
CA PHE A 1037 10.54 -18.41 -56.35
C PHE A 1037 11.32 -17.06 -56.61
N HIS A 1038 12.55 -16.71 -56.12
CA HIS A 1038 13.33 -16.90 -54.86
C HIS A 1038 14.78 -16.25 -54.90
N TYR A 1039 15.31 -15.65 -53.80
CA TYR A 1039 16.73 -15.24 -53.49
C TYR A 1039 17.47 -14.11 -54.31
N HIS A 1040 18.64 -13.48 -53.96
CA HIS A 1040 19.75 -13.70 -52.95
C HIS A 1040 20.68 -12.46 -52.59
N ARG A 1041 21.11 -12.32 -51.30
CA ARG A 1041 22.41 -11.89 -50.66
C ARG A 1041 23.30 -10.60 -50.94
N TYR A 1042 23.57 -9.85 -49.83
CA TYR A 1042 24.86 -9.31 -49.23
C TYR A 1042 25.72 -8.05 -49.65
N HIS A 1043 25.92 -7.13 -48.65
CA HIS A 1043 27.15 -6.44 -48.11
C HIS A 1043 27.86 -5.13 -48.64
N LEU A 1044 28.12 -4.21 -47.67
CA LEU A 1044 29.32 -3.33 -47.36
C LEU A 1044 29.43 -1.79 -47.71
N PHE A 1045 29.71 -0.98 -46.65
CA PHE A 1045 30.49 0.31 -46.50
C PHE A 1045 30.01 1.67 -47.12
N LEU A 1046 29.79 2.77 -46.34
CA LEU A 1046 30.67 3.92 -45.91
C LEU A 1046 30.95 5.00 -47.02
N LEU A 1047 31.10 6.34 -46.80
CA LEU A 1047 31.29 7.22 -45.62
C LEU A 1047 31.02 8.75 -45.93
N GLY A 1048 30.63 9.57 -44.93
CA GLY A 1048 30.82 11.07 -44.88
C GLY A 1048 29.63 11.97 -45.34
N CYS A 1049 29.35 13.16 -44.77
CA CYS A 1049 29.99 13.94 -43.68
C CYS A 1049 29.02 14.90 -42.93
N GLY A 1050 29.22 15.08 -41.60
CA GLY A 1050 28.67 16.17 -40.73
C GLY A 1050 27.47 15.82 -39.82
N LEU A 1051 26.89 16.69 -38.97
CA LEU A 1051 27.28 17.92 -38.20
C LEU A 1051 26.00 18.40 -37.43
N THR A 1052 25.94 18.96 -36.19
CA THR A 1052 26.84 19.07 -35.00
C THR A 1052 26.04 19.42 -33.71
N LEU A 1053 26.67 19.32 -32.52
CA LEU A 1053 26.40 20.02 -31.22
C LEU A 1053 25.08 19.87 -30.42
N SER A 1054 25.17 19.08 -29.32
CA SER A 1054 24.77 19.34 -27.90
C SER A 1054 23.40 19.95 -27.47
N GLY A 1055 22.74 19.30 -26.49
CA GLY A 1055 21.64 19.84 -25.65
C GLY A 1055 21.26 18.91 -24.47
N TYR A 1056 20.55 19.41 -23.44
CA TYR A 1056 20.15 18.68 -22.20
C TYR A 1056 18.60 18.60 -22.02
N ALA A 1057 18.14 17.89 -20.98
CA ALA A 1057 16.75 17.49 -20.59
C ALA A 1057 15.70 18.64 -20.41
N VAL A 1058 14.38 18.42 -20.22
CA VAL A 1058 13.68 17.85 -19.01
C VAL A 1058 12.15 17.61 -19.25
N ILE A 1059 11.58 16.45 -18.82
CA ILE A 1059 10.24 16.08 -18.19
C ILE A 1059 8.91 16.76 -18.66
N PRO A 1060 7.66 16.17 -18.58
CA PRO A 1060 7.16 14.85 -18.09
C PRO A 1060 6.49 13.97 -19.18
N SER A 1061 6.06 12.70 -19.05
CA SER A 1061 5.94 11.64 -18.00
C SER A 1061 4.56 11.32 -17.38
N GLY A 1062 4.08 10.08 -17.57
CA GLY A 1062 2.93 9.41 -16.92
C GLY A 1062 1.76 9.12 -17.89
N ASP A 1063 1.12 7.94 -17.97
CA ASP A 1063 1.33 6.59 -17.40
C ASP A 1063 0.65 5.56 -18.34
N GLY A 1064 0.89 4.24 -18.32
CA GLY A 1064 1.85 3.43 -17.56
C GLY A 1064 1.57 1.93 -17.77
N ILE A 1065 2.54 1.17 -18.30
CA ILE A 1065 2.46 -0.31 -18.48
C ILE A 1065 3.78 -0.92 -18.04
N TRP A 1066 3.74 -1.97 -17.22
CA TRP A 1066 4.94 -2.65 -16.71
C TRP A 1066 5.00 -4.13 -17.12
N GLN A 1067 6.19 -4.56 -17.55
CA GLN A 1067 6.56 -5.97 -17.67
C GLN A 1067 7.26 -6.44 -16.39
N LEU A 1068 7.19 -7.74 -16.09
CA LEU A 1068 7.88 -8.37 -14.97
C LEU A 1068 9.28 -8.87 -15.40
N SER A 1069 10.30 -8.70 -14.56
CA SER A 1069 11.64 -9.26 -14.79
C SER A 1069 12.19 -9.98 -13.55
N GLU A 1070 12.90 -11.08 -13.83
CA GLU A 1070 13.68 -11.93 -12.90
C GLU A 1070 12.92 -12.72 -11.82
N ALA A 1071 13.55 -13.80 -11.35
CA ALA A 1071 12.91 -14.85 -10.54
C ALA A 1071 13.29 -14.74 -9.06
N LEU A 1072 12.30 -14.79 -8.17
CA LEU A 1072 12.49 -14.72 -6.73
C LEU A 1072 12.55 -16.12 -6.07
N ASN A 1073 13.50 -16.27 -5.15
CA ASN A 1073 13.85 -17.53 -4.49
C ASN A 1073 13.05 -17.73 -3.19
N THR A 1074 12.16 -18.73 -3.15
CA THR A 1074 11.15 -18.95 -2.10
C THR A 1074 11.72 -19.51 -0.79
N SER A 1075 12.38 -18.64 -0.02
CA SER A 1075 12.96 -18.97 1.30
C SER A 1075 12.35 -18.19 2.48
N LYS A 1076 11.42 -17.26 2.22
CA LYS A 1076 10.63 -16.55 3.24
C LYS A 1076 9.14 -16.75 2.95
N GLY A 1077 8.37 -17.12 3.97
CA GLY A 1077 7.00 -17.65 3.81
C GLY A 1077 5.90 -16.63 3.47
N PHE A 1078 6.26 -15.38 3.16
CA PHE A 1078 5.33 -14.32 2.79
C PHE A 1078 6.09 -13.19 2.07
N HIS A 1079 5.41 -12.54 1.11
CA HIS A 1079 5.87 -11.37 0.39
C HIS A 1079 4.76 -10.33 0.36
N LEU A 1080 5.11 -9.05 0.49
CA LEU A 1080 4.18 -7.93 0.44
C LEU A 1080 4.14 -7.36 -1.00
N VAL A 1081 2.97 -6.95 -1.45
CA VAL A 1081 2.76 -6.27 -2.74
C VAL A 1081 2.09 -4.93 -2.44
N GLU A 1082 2.76 -3.84 -2.77
CA GLU A 1082 2.33 -2.47 -2.48
C GLU A 1082 1.83 -1.78 -3.77
N GLY A 1083 1.06 -0.69 -3.63
CA GLY A 1083 0.55 0.08 -4.78
C GLY A 1083 -0.76 -0.42 -5.40
N LEU A 1084 -1.56 -1.21 -4.68
CA LEU A 1084 -2.90 -1.64 -5.13
C LEU A 1084 -3.99 -0.64 -4.69
N SER A 1085 -4.90 -0.29 -5.60
CA SER A 1085 -5.98 0.68 -5.38
C SER A 1085 -7.22 0.05 -4.73
N PRO A 1086 -7.85 0.70 -3.72
CA PRO A 1086 -9.12 0.22 -3.16
C PRO A 1086 -10.22 0.04 -4.22
N GLY A 1087 -11.13 -0.92 -4.00
CA GLY A 1087 -12.28 -1.19 -4.88
C GLY A 1087 -11.97 -1.95 -6.18
N THR A 1088 -10.70 -2.06 -6.61
CA THR A 1088 -10.33 -2.77 -7.84
C THR A 1088 -10.10 -4.26 -7.59
N VAL A 1089 -10.70 -5.13 -8.43
CA VAL A 1089 -10.56 -6.59 -8.31
C VAL A 1089 -9.29 -7.08 -9.04
N TYR A 1090 -8.19 -7.20 -8.30
CA TYR A 1090 -6.93 -7.74 -8.82
C TYR A 1090 -6.91 -9.28 -8.83
N THR A 1091 -6.50 -9.88 -9.95
CA THR A 1091 -6.36 -11.34 -10.08
C THR A 1091 -4.88 -11.76 -10.04
N VAL A 1092 -4.37 -12.09 -8.85
CA VAL A 1092 -2.99 -12.59 -8.69
C VAL A 1092 -2.89 -14.05 -9.13
N ARG A 1093 -2.06 -14.33 -10.16
CA ARG A 1093 -1.79 -15.70 -10.63
C ARG A 1093 -0.37 -16.15 -10.27
N LEU A 1094 -0.25 -16.98 -9.24
CA LEU A 1094 0.98 -17.73 -8.94
C LEU A 1094 1.05 -19.00 -9.80
N GLN A 1095 1.88 -18.98 -10.84
CA GLN A 1095 2.07 -20.13 -11.72
C GLN A 1095 3.30 -20.95 -11.31
N ALA A 1096 3.10 -21.95 -10.44
CA ALA A 1096 4.11 -22.97 -10.19
C ALA A 1096 4.20 -23.93 -11.40
N SER A 1097 5.34 -23.94 -12.10
CA SER A 1097 5.51 -24.67 -13.35
C SER A 1097 6.18 -26.04 -13.15
N HIS A 1098 5.39 -27.12 -13.02
CA HIS A 1098 5.76 -28.43 -13.60
C HIS A 1098 4.52 -29.33 -13.82
N ARG A 1099 4.72 -30.52 -14.41
CA ARG A 1099 3.72 -31.22 -15.25
C ARG A 1099 2.97 -32.40 -14.57
N VAL A 1100 1.63 -32.41 -14.75
CA VAL A 1100 0.72 -33.58 -14.98
C VAL A 1100 0.36 -34.51 -13.80
N ASP A 1101 -0.92 -34.42 -13.38
CA ASP A 1101 -1.97 -35.42 -13.04
C ASP A 1101 -1.67 -36.67 -12.15
N VAL A 1102 -2.58 -37.30 -11.38
CA VAL A 1102 -4.08 -37.33 -11.33
C VAL A 1102 -4.61 -37.35 -9.84
N PRO A 1103 -5.85 -37.73 -9.40
CA PRO A 1103 -6.55 -36.97 -8.33
C PRO A 1103 -6.93 -37.73 -7.03
N SER A 1104 -7.41 -37.02 -5.99
CA SER A 1104 -8.71 -37.32 -5.29
C SER A 1104 -9.03 -36.40 -4.08
N ILE A 1105 -10.29 -35.94 -4.04
CA ILE A 1105 -11.19 -35.71 -2.87
C ILE A 1105 -10.59 -35.18 -1.54
N PHE A 1106 -10.84 -33.91 -1.21
CA PHE A 1106 -11.85 -33.51 -0.19
C PHE A 1106 -12.02 -31.98 -0.11
N GLU A 1107 -13.24 -31.53 0.19
CA GLU A 1107 -13.45 -30.22 0.83
C GLU A 1107 -13.23 -30.36 2.33
N GLU A 1108 -12.55 -29.43 2.99
CA GLU A 1108 -13.07 -28.91 4.26
C GLU A 1108 -12.47 -27.55 4.65
N VAL A 1109 -13.26 -26.78 5.39
CA VAL A 1109 -12.84 -25.55 6.08
C VAL A 1109 -12.63 -25.93 7.54
N PHE A 1110 -11.55 -25.48 8.21
CA PHE A 1110 -11.58 -24.79 9.53
C PHE A 1110 -10.23 -24.73 10.29
N LYS A 1111 -10.00 -23.55 10.89
CA LYS A 1111 -9.36 -23.25 12.19
C LYS A 1111 -8.30 -24.21 12.82
N THR A 1112 -7.05 -23.74 12.77
CA THR A 1112 -6.09 -23.59 13.91
C THR A 1112 -5.55 -24.77 14.75
N ARG A 1113 -4.21 -24.70 14.98
CA ARG A 1113 -3.36 -25.21 16.09
C ARG A 1113 -2.61 -26.56 15.96
N LYS A 1114 -1.28 -26.44 16.14
CA LYS A 1114 -0.29 -27.36 16.76
C LYS A 1114 -0.11 -28.80 16.23
N GLY A 1115 1.12 -29.08 15.78
CA GLY A 1115 1.92 -30.19 16.35
C GLY A 1115 2.50 -31.21 15.36
N GLU A 1116 3.84 -31.22 15.25
CA GLU A 1116 4.68 -32.40 14.91
C GLU A 1116 4.43 -33.10 13.55
N LYS A 1117 5.22 -34.13 13.17
CA LYS A 1117 6.62 -34.00 12.74
C LYS A 1117 7.05 -35.15 11.78
N LEU A 1118 7.82 -34.81 10.74
CA LEU A 1118 8.84 -35.63 10.02
C LEU A 1118 8.45 -36.84 9.10
N GLU A 1119 9.20 -36.91 7.97
CA GLU A 1119 9.77 -38.09 7.26
C GLU A 1119 9.02 -38.96 6.20
N ASN A 1120 9.38 -38.66 4.93
CA ASN A 1120 10.17 -39.52 4.01
C ASN A 1120 9.58 -40.63 3.08
N LEU A 1121 10.24 -40.70 1.90
CA LEU A 1121 10.53 -41.86 1.00
C LEU A 1121 9.59 -42.28 -0.16
N ALA A 1122 10.12 -42.02 -1.37
CA ALA A 1122 10.31 -42.94 -2.51
C ALA A 1122 9.24 -43.13 -3.63
N LEU A 1123 9.67 -42.73 -4.83
CA LEU A 1123 9.28 -43.19 -6.20
C LEU A 1123 9.63 -44.71 -6.41
N PRO A 1124 9.22 -45.44 -7.50
CA PRO A 1124 9.03 -44.92 -8.87
C PRO A 1124 8.09 -45.62 -9.91
N SER A 1125 7.88 -44.91 -11.04
CA SER A 1125 7.89 -45.40 -12.45
C SER A 1125 6.62 -45.89 -13.22
N LYS A 1126 6.57 -45.41 -14.49
CA LYS A 1126 6.04 -46.02 -15.75
C LYS A 1126 4.52 -46.23 -16.02
N GLN A 1127 3.90 -45.14 -16.49
CA GLN A 1127 3.35 -44.95 -17.87
C GLN A 1127 2.30 -45.91 -18.51
N LEU A 1128 1.22 -45.27 -19.00
CA LEU A 1128 0.42 -45.55 -20.22
C LEU A 1128 -0.80 -46.51 -20.18
N MET A 1129 -2.00 -45.95 -20.37
CA MET A 1129 -3.07 -46.34 -21.31
C MET A 1129 -4.23 -45.31 -21.27
N ALA A 1130 -5.20 -45.36 -22.19
CA ALA A 1130 -6.27 -44.34 -22.33
C ALA A 1130 -7.66 -44.93 -22.66
N SER A 1131 -8.74 -44.18 -22.37
CA SER A 1131 -10.12 -44.44 -22.81
C SER A 1131 -10.96 -43.14 -22.84
N GLN A 1132 -12.07 -43.12 -23.61
CA GLN A 1132 -12.87 -41.93 -23.90
C GLN A 1132 -14.35 -42.09 -23.43
N GLU A 1133 -14.84 -41.28 -22.49
CA GLU A 1133 -16.28 -41.22 -22.16
C GLU A 1133 -16.79 -39.81 -21.77
N TRP A 1134 -16.73 -38.84 -22.70
CA TRP A 1134 -17.39 -37.53 -22.50
C TRP A 1134 -18.23 -37.02 -23.68
N PHE A 1135 -18.10 -37.62 -24.87
CA PHE A 1135 -18.77 -37.14 -26.08
C PHE A 1135 -20.28 -37.43 -26.12
N VAL A 1136 -20.72 -38.52 -25.47
CA VAL A 1136 -22.13 -38.95 -25.49
C VAL A 1136 -23.02 -38.00 -24.68
N VAL A 1137 -22.59 -37.59 -23.48
CA VAL A 1137 -23.37 -36.71 -22.58
C VAL A 1137 -23.63 -35.35 -23.24
N MET A 1138 -22.59 -34.77 -23.87
CA MET A 1138 -22.71 -33.49 -24.59
C MET A 1138 -23.79 -33.56 -25.69
N MET A 1139 -23.78 -34.61 -26.51
CA MET A 1139 -24.78 -34.79 -27.58
C MET A 1139 -26.20 -34.95 -27.02
N CYS A 1140 -26.38 -35.66 -25.90
CA CYS A 1140 -27.68 -35.77 -25.23
C CYS A 1140 -28.19 -34.42 -24.69
N THR A 1141 -27.31 -33.57 -24.13
CA THR A 1141 -27.73 -32.23 -23.64
C THR A 1141 -28.15 -31.29 -24.77
N VAL A 1142 -27.47 -31.31 -25.92
CA VAL A 1142 -27.85 -30.52 -27.10
C VAL A 1142 -29.17 -31.03 -27.71
N ALA A 1143 -29.38 -32.36 -27.73
CA ALA A 1143 -30.65 -32.94 -28.14
C ALA A 1143 -31.81 -32.55 -27.22
N LEU A 1144 -31.60 -32.48 -25.90
CA LEU A 1144 -32.63 -32.07 -24.95
C LEU A 1144 -33.00 -30.58 -25.10
N LEU A 1145 -32.00 -29.70 -25.24
CA LEU A 1145 -32.23 -28.26 -25.43
C LEU A 1145 -32.93 -27.96 -26.76
N THR A 1146 -32.55 -28.64 -27.85
CA THR A 1146 -33.27 -28.50 -29.14
C THR A 1146 -34.69 -29.06 -29.08
N LEU A 1147 -34.95 -30.14 -28.34
CA LEU A 1147 -36.30 -30.64 -28.07
C LEU A 1147 -37.14 -29.62 -27.29
N LEU A 1148 -36.58 -28.98 -26.26
CA LEU A 1148 -37.27 -27.96 -25.47
C LEU A 1148 -37.61 -26.70 -26.29
N VAL A 1149 -36.69 -26.24 -27.15
CA VAL A 1149 -36.98 -25.15 -28.11
C VAL A 1149 -38.09 -25.55 -29.09
N LEU A 1150 -38.07 -26.78 -29.62
CA LEU A 1150 -39.13 -27.28 -30.50
C LEU A 1150 -40.48 -27.40 -29.80
N ILE A 1151 -40.51 -27.80 -28.52
CA ILE A 1151 -41.74 -27.84 -27.70
C ILE A 1151 -42.26 -26.42 -27.44
N GLY A 1152 -41.39 -25.45 -27.13
CA GLY A 1152 -41.77 -24.04 -27.00
C GLY A 1152 -42.40 -23.48 -28.28
N CYS A 1153 -41.78 -23.76 -29.43
CA CYS A 1153 -42.33 -23.44 -30.75
C CYS A 1153 -43.64 -24.17 -31.07
N PHE A 1154 -43.94 -25.32 -30.45
CA PHE A 1154 -45.18 -26.05 -30.63
C PHE A 1154 -46.32 -25.50 -29.76
N VAL A 1155 -46.03 -25.11 -28.50
CA VAL A 1155 -47.00 -24.51 -27.57
C VAL A 1155 -47.47 -23.13 -28.07
N LEU A 1156 -46.58 -22.34 -28.67
CA LEU A 1156 -46.93 -21.06 -29.31
C LEU A 1156 -47.72 -21.21 -30.63
N LYS A 1157 -47.94 -22.44 -31.14
CA LYS A 1157 -48.57 -22.69 -32.45
C LYS A 1157 -50.01 -23.20 -32.37
N ASN A 1158 -50.75 -22.91 -31.30
CA ASN A 1158 -52.15 -23.35 -31.15
C ASN A 1158 -53.15 -22.26 -30.73
N LYS A 1159 -53.09 -21.11 -31.42
CA LYS A 1159 -54.23 -20.21 -31.73
C LYS A 1159 -53.83 -19.34 -32.95
N GLY A 1160 -54.50 -19.51 -34.09
CA GLY A 1160 -54.24 -18.73 -35.33
C GLY A 1160 -55.18 -17.52 -35.49
N GLY A 1161 -54.97 -16.59 -36.43
CA GLY A 1161 -53.90 -16.50 -37.44
C GLY A 1161 -54.20 -15.43 -38.51
N LYS A 1162 -53.47 -15.47 -39.65
CA LYS A 1162 -53.54 -14.67 -40.91
C LYS A 1162 -52.33 -13.76 -41.21
N TYR A 1163 -51.62 -14.17 -42.26
CA TYR A 1163 -50.94 -13.46 -43.38
C TYR A 1163 -50.40 -12.01 -43.31
N ALA A 1164 -49.18 -11.91 -43.86
CA ALA A 1164 -48.57 -10.88 -44.72
C ALA A 1164 -49.05 -9.41 -44.64
N ALA A 1165 -48.22 -8.41 -44.35
CA ALA A 1165 -46.83 -8.09 -44.76
C ALA A 1165 -46.71 -7.29 -46.08
N GLU A 1166 -47.03 -6.00 -45.98
CA GLU A 1166 -46.56 -4.93 -46.88
C GLU A 1166 -46.48 -3.61 -46.07
N PHE A 1167 -45.83 -2.57 -46.59
CA PHE A 1167 -46.06 -1.17 -46.16
C PHE A 1167 -47.49 -0.76 -46.63
N ASP A 1168 -48.17 0.27 -46.13
CA ASP A 1168 -47.70 1.49 -45.46
C ASP A 1168 -48.76 2.05 -44.47
N SER A 1169 -48.41 3.17 -43.86
CA SER A 1169 -49.20 4.20 -43.18
C SER A 1169 -50.73 4.30 -43.39
N PHE A 1170 -51.42 4.52 -42.26
CA PHE A 1170 -52.53 5.46 -42.03
C PHE A 1170 -53.99 5.18 -42.50
N PHE A 1171 -54.89 5.24 -41.50
CA PHE A 1171 -56.25 5.84 -41.53
C PHE A 1171 -57.43 5.13 -42.27
N LEU A 1172 -58.63 5.73 -42.08
CA LEU A 1172 -59.90 5.59 -42.85
C LEU A 1172 -60.81 4.37 -42.50
N LEU A 1173 -62.15 4.42 -42.57
CA LEU A 1173 -63.21 5.49 -42.63
C LEU A 1173 -64.23 5.20 -41.48
N PHE A 1174 -65.35 5.88 -41.17
CA PHE A 1174 -66.46 6.57 -41.88
C PHE A 1174 -67.24 7.41 -40.83
N ASP A 1175 -68.16 8.34 -41.13
CA ASP A 1175 -68.64 8.88 -42.41
C ASP A 1175 -69.01 10.37 -42.25
N SER A 1176 -69.31 11.01 -43.40
CA SER A 1176 -70.21 12.14 -43.68
C SER A 1176 -70.45 13.34 -42.72
N ASP A 1177 -70.76 14.46 -43.39
CA ASP A 1177 -71.72 15.51 -42.99
C ASP A 1177 -71.35 16.65 -42.01
N ASN A 1178 -71.60 17.85 -42.55
CA ASN A 1178 -72.29 19.00 -41.96
C ASN A 1178 -71.61 19.94 -40.92
N ASP A 1179 -71.62 21.20 -41.34
CA ASP A 1179 -72.22 22.36 -40.66
C ASP A 1179 -71.76 22.80 -39.26
N GLU A 1180 -71.18 23.99 -39.26
CA GLU A 1180 -71.67 25.14 -38.51
C GLU A 1180 -72.18 24.95 -37.05
N LYS A 1181 -71.22 25.06 -36.10
CA LYS A 1181 -71.28 26.05 -35.00
C LYS A 1181 -72.55 25.93 -34.10
N PRO A 1182 -73.11 27.02 -33.52
CA PRO A 1182 -72.50 28.19 -32.85
C PRO A 1182 -72.87 28.25 -31.36
N LEU A 1183 -72.76 29.46 -30.78
CA LEU A 1183 -73.39 29.94 -29.54
C LEU A 1183 -72.61 29.60 -28.27
N LYS A 1184 -72.37 30.50 -27.31
CA LYS A 1184 -72.55 31.96 -27.12
C LYS A 1184 -71.57 32.32 -25.96
N SER A 1185 -71.07 33.53 -25.70
CA SER A 1185 -71.28 34.92 -26.17
C SER A 1185 -70.10 35.73 -25.53
N SER A 1186 -69.19 36.45 -26.20
CA SER A 1186 -69.27 37.57 -27.17
C SER A 1186 -68.87 38.93 -26.54
N HIS A 1187 -68.29 39.82 -27.35
CA HIS A 1187 -67.73 41.18 -27.09
C HIS A 1187 -66.25 41.21 -26.65
N GLN A 1188 -65.31 41.76 -27.46
CA GLN A 1188 -65.10 43.16 -27.93
C GLN A 1188 -64.58 44.07 -26.80
N LEU A 1189 -63.60 44.98 -26.97
CA LEU A 1189 -63.12 45.75 -28.13
C LEU A 1189 -61.63 45.43 -28.50
N PHE A 1190 -61.08 45.66 -29.72
CA PHE A 1190 -60.86 46.88 -30.53
C PHE A 1190 -59.69 47.76 -30.03
N THR A 1191 -58.99 48.43 -30.96
CA THR A 1191 -57.85 49.39 -30.79
C THR A 1191 -56.50 48.82 -30.32
N ASP A 1192 -55.32 49.38 -30.67
CA ASP A 1192 -54.86 49.96 -31.96
C ASP A 1192 -53.35 50.36 -31.87
N ILE A 1193 -52.65 50.34 -33.02
CA ILE A 1193 -51.69 51.36 -33.51
C ILE A 1193 -50.47 51.80 -32.64
N LYS A 1194 -49.26 51.51 -33.19
CA LYS A 1194 -47.99 52.31 -33.14
C LYS A 1194 -47.25 52.46 -31.79
N ALA A 1195 -45.96 52.83 -31.77
CA ALA A 1195 -44.97 53.03 -32.85
C ALA A 1195 -43.55 52.74 -32.33
N ASP A 1196 -42.61 52.61 -33.28
CA ASP A 1196 -41.29 53.29 -33.35
C ASP A 1196 -40.68 53.76 -31.99
N ASP A 1197 -39.42 53.44 -31.70
CA ASP A 1197 -38.33 53.90 -32.58
C ASP A 1197 -37.12 52.96 -32.74
N SER A 1198 -36.38 53.26 -33.82
CA SER A 1198 -34.95 53.00 -34.13
C SER A 1198 -34.22 51.83 -33.41
N SER A 1199 -33.78 50.74 -34.04
CA SER A 1199 -32.92 50.55 -35.24
C SER A 1199 -31.41 50.59 -34.97
N GLU A 1200 -30.68 49.86 -35.84
CA GLU A 1200 -29.23 49.90 -36.07
C GLU A 1200 -28.31 49.23 -35.03
N ASP A 1201 -27.99 47.97 -35.35
CA ASP A 1201 -26.62 47.45 -35.34
C ASP A 1201 -25.56 48.52 -35.63
N SER A 1202 -24.40 48.48 -34.94
CA SER A 1202 -23.08 48.61 -35.59
C SER A 1202 -21.90 48.49 -34.61
N SER A 1203 -20.70 48.31 -35.20
CA SER A 1203 -19.37 48.47 -34.58
C SER A 1203 -19.03 47.65 -33.33
N VAL A 1204 -18.42 46.49 -33.62
CA VAL A 1204 -17.23 46.02 -32.89
C VAL A 1204 -16.07 47.04 -33.09
N MET A 1205 -15.00 46.92 -32.29
CA MET A 1205 -13.67 47.57 -32.44
C MET A 1205 -13.49 48.98 -31.84
N SER A 1206 -12.93 49.03 -30.63
CA SER A 1206 -11.62 49.65 -30.34
C SER A 1206 -11.09 48.99 -29.05
N GLU A 1207 -9.97 48.27 -28.99
CA GLU A 1207 -8.59 48.50 -29.49
C GLU A 1207 -7.78 49.49 -28.64
N ASP A 1208 -6.46 49.26 -28.64
CA ASP A 1208 -5.36 50.10 -28.16
C ASP A 1208 -5.21 50.28 -26.63
N ASP A 1209 -4.83 49.17 -25.98
CA ASP A 1209 -3.50 48.91 -25.40
C ASP A 1209 -2.67 50.02 -24.72
N ASP A 1210 -1.93 49.57 -23.69
CA ASP A 1210 -0.80 50.23 -23.05
C ASP A 1210 0.25 50.79 -24.02
N CYS A 1211 0.84 51.94 -23.68
CA CYS A 1211 2.20 52.29 -24.08
C CYS A 1211 2.88 53.28 -23.11
N GLU A 1212 4.22 53.26 -23.14
CA GLU A 1212 5.16 54.02 -22.30
C GLU A 1212 5.15 53.64 -20.79
N PHE A 1213 6.26 53.20 -20.17
CA PHE A 1213 7.68 53.33 -20.55
C PHE A 1213 8.47 52.01 -20.53
N ASN A 1214 9.22 51.78 -21.61
CA ASN A 1214 10.50 51.03 -21.61
C ASN A 1214 11.56 51.82 -20.77
N GLU A 1215 12.85 51.49 -20.63
CA GLU A 1215 13.77 50.71 -21.46
C GLU A 1215 15.03 50.37 -20.62
N ASP A 1216 15.77 49.34 -21.05
CA ASP A 1216 17.23 49.10 -20.88
C ASP A 1216 17.96 49.36 -19.53
N GLY A 1217 18.80 48.40 -19.09
CA GLY A 1217 19.63 48.60 -17.88
C GLY A 1217 20.64 47.52 -17.48
N SER A 1218 21.38 46.96 -18.43
CA SER A 1218 22.48 45.99 -18.22
C SER A 1218 23.43 46.23 -17.02
N PHE A 1219 23.69 45.15 -16.25
CA PHE A 1219 24.92 44.85 -15.48
C PHE A 1219 25.32 45.66 -14.20
N ILE A 1220 25.72 44.87 -13.18
CA ILE A 1220 26.84 45.05 -12.22
C ILE A 1220 27.25 46.47 -11.77
N GLY A 1221 27.17 46.75 -10.46
CA GLY A 1221 27.96 47.81 -9.82
C GLY A 1221 27.75 47.99 -8.31
N GLU A 1222 28.78 47.79 -7.50
CA GLU A 1222 28.81 48.18 -6.08
C GLU A 1222 28.93 49.71 -5.92
N TYR A 1223 28.24 50.34 -4.97
CA TYR A 1223 28.85 50.85 -3.71
C TYR A 1223 27.85 51.63 -2.81
N SER A 1224 28.25 51.83 -1.55
CA SER A 1224 27.46 52.37 -0.42
C SER A 1224 27.26 53.90 -0.38
N GLY A 1225 26.19 54.38 0.30
CA GLY A 1225 26.26 55.72 0.94
C GLY A 1225 24.97 56.38 1.53
N TYR A 1226 24.81 56.32 2.85
CA TYR A 1226 24.39 57.45 3.75
C TYR A 1226 23.18 58.36 3.34
N LYS A 1227 22.06 58.41 4.10
CA LYS A 1227 21.92 59.13 5.40
C LYS A 1227 20.56 58.91 6.12
N ARG A 1228 20.62 58.94 7.47
CA ARG A 1228 19.67 59.41 8.53
C ARG A 1228 18.15 59.49 8.22
N ARG A 1229 17.28 58.90 9.04
CA ARG A 1229 16.87 59.29 10.44
C ARG A 1229 16.29 60.70 10.59
N VAL A 1230 14.98 60.75 10.85
CA VAL A 1230 14.26 61.67 11.74
C VAL A 1230 13.47 60.78 12.74
N SER A 1231 12.97 61.30 13.87
CA SER A 1231 12.41 60.46 14.94
C SER A 1231 11.46 61.20 15.91
N THR A 1232 10.89 60.42 16.84
CA THR A 1232 10.43 60.80 18.21
C THR A 1232 9.25 61.75 18.40
N GLU A 1233 8.23 61.24 19.11
CA GLU A 1233 7.49 61.84 20.25
C GLU A 1233 6.87 63.26 20.17
N VAL A 1234 5.64 63.41 20.70
CA VAL A 1234 5.32 64.18 21.94
C VAL A 1234 3.81 64.56 21.98
N ASN A 1235 3.13 64.20 23.09
CA ASN A 1235 1.87 64.73 23.66
C ASN A 1235 0.57 64.88 22.81
N GLY A 1236 -0.60 64.60 23.43
CA GLY A 1236 -1.85 65.23 22.94
C GLY A 1236 -3.22 64.70 23.37
N HIS A 1237 -3.52 64.60 24.68
CA HIS A 1237 -4.89 64.61 25.26
C HIS A 1237 -6.01 63.64 24.77
N ALA A 1238 -6.65 62.99 25.74
CA ALA A 1238 -8.03 62.48 25.69
C ALA A 1238 -9.05 63.66 25.81
N PRO A 1239 -10.40 63.51 25.77
CA PRO A 1239 -11.17 62.27 25.91
C PRO A 1239 -12.45 62.17 25.03
N VAL A 1240 -13.43 61.40 25.52
CA VAL A 1240 -14.86 61.31 25.15
C VAL A 1240 -15.28 60.09 24.33
N THR A 1241 -15.93 59.19 25.07
CA THR A 1241 -16.83 58.09 24.71
C THR A 1241 -17.81 58.33 23.56
N SER A 1242 -18.06 57.27 22.78
CA SER A 1242 -19.41 56.71 22.60
C SER A 1242 -19.33 55.22 22.27
#